data_AF-A0A716EPT1-F1
#
_entry.id   AF-A0A716EPT1-F1
#
_cell.length_a   1.000
_cell.length_b   1.000
_cell.length_c   1.000
_cell.angle_alpha   90.00
_cell.angle_beta   90.00
_cell.angle_gamma   90.00
#
_symmetry.space_group_name_H-M   'P 1'
#
loop_
_entity.id
_entity.type
_entity.pdbx_description
1 polymer ?
#
loop_
_entity_poly.entity_id
_entity_poly.type
_entity_poly.pdbx_seq_one_letter_code
_entity_poly.pdbx_strand_id
1 'polypeptide(L)'
;MSKAMTRSVLKEVQDFRDCVKRVVAMLSGKQIPVAERGNEAYVRYNRRGEPVLVNIPSIPDDASPTLMNAVRGFLDHEVAHILFTDPNVAMKMRERGKAPSTGLWNALEDVFIERRMGQVFNGTRRNLLATQNLVIDKYFKGKVSEAVSICHGNQRELFLKFFLCPVVRAWDGQSPFIDFMEEHWHLIEKPVALLKEHGIDVAVRNMSNTEDCVKVAAAIAQIMQDMKDKPEGKLPEIKSSARKPSKSEDESEETPEAGDEPTHSESAPKRTKGEDDDKEEQEDDAPEEAESGDSDLPESLNKDLPTEDKEISDTESKYTEAGEEESGDTPESDDAGMESGDSDDEGGSDDTGSPTPGDGIRDDADDSDGYGSGAAGDGDSDDGEDSDAGHGESEGEGEEEDDAADHTDGEGKENEDAAEAPEDSESGFVPAPDEMTLEDALKALDEMEDGTGEMTEDALSATISKELMSTSLSEYRPYDRSYDFIGLIDEAEEHVKRTRKTFGAIPMHSPVDRYRMVPEGRKLFELKIEKHLSAGVSSTLAKDLERAIASRNRVQFIPGQRRGRIHGANLYRLAMNDDRVFRKKEDHRAVNACVQQVIDLSGSMGGRKIQLALASAYTIADALDRINVPNIITGFTTFGSPDYETMSKRGFTRFEALMLPIIKNWNEKANSPEIRARMGCVCETFPLLNNVDGESVAQLATLFAGRMEDKKIMLVMSDGAPCAAGDGFHQHLRTVTKEIETLSDIDLMAIGVLTDAPRRYYKNYALVNSVEELGPSVVTELSRIILG
;
A
#
# COMPACT_ATOMS: atom_id res chain seq x y z
N MET A 1 16.90 -25.01 -2.23
CA MET A 1 16.04 -24.80 -1.04
C MET A 1 15.43 -23.40 -0.95
N SER A 2 15.84 -22.42 -1.77
CA SER A 2 15.41 -21.01 -1.66
C SER A 2 13.91 -20.75 -1.78
N LYS A 3 13.17 -21.47 -2.63
CA LYS A 3 11.73 -21.22 -2.92
C LYS A 3 10.79 -21.11 -1.71
N ALA A 4 11.15 -21.69 -0.56
CA ALA A 4 10.32 -21.59 0.65
C ALA A 4 10.43 -20.22 1.35
N MET A 5 11.59 -19.56 1.29
CA MET A 5 11.81 -18.29 2.00
C MET A 5 11.06 -17.12 1.33
N THR A 6 11.15 -17.00 0.00
CA THR A 6 10.48 -15.93 -0.77
C THR A 6 8.97 -15.90 -0.51
N ARG A 7 8.32 -17.07 -0.41
CA ARG A 7 6.88 -17.19 -0.11
C ARG A 7 6.53 -16.72 1.31
N SER A 8 7.42 -16.93 2.27
CA SER A 8 7.22 -16.45 3.65
C SER A 8 7.25 -14.92 3.67
N VAL A 9 8.28 -14.33 3.07
CA VAL A 9 8.45 -12.86 2.96
C VAL A 9 7.26 -12.20 2.27
N LEU A 10 6.83 -12.68 1.09
CA LEU A 10 5.65 -12.14 0.37
C LEU A 10 4.40 -12.06 1.26
N LYS A 11 4.11 -13.12 2.03
CA LYS A 11 2.96 -13.14 2.94
C LYS A 11 3.20 -12.25 4.16
N GLU A 12 4.39 -12.28 4.76
CA GLU A 12 4.75 -11.47 5.91
C GLU A 12 4.70 -9.96 5.61
N VAL A 13 5.07 -9.55 4.38
CA VAL A 13 4.94 -8.16 3.90
C VAL A 13 3.48 -7.76 3.74
N GLN A 14 2.64 -8.61 3.15
CA GLN A 14 1.21 -8.31 3.00
C GLN A 14 0.47 -8.30 4.35
N ASP A 15 0.67 -9.34 5.18
CA ASP A 15 0.16 -9.38 6.57
C ASP A 15 0.62 -8.13 7.34
N PHE A 16 1.85 -7.65 7.11
CA PHE A 16 2.36 -6.41 7.73
C PHE A 16 1.62 -5.16 7.24
N ARG A 17 1.46 -4.93 5.93
CA ARG A 17 0.69 -3.77 5.39
C ARG A 17 -0.72 -3.71 5.99
N ASP A 18 -1.39 -4.85 6.05
CA ASP A 18 -2.76 -4.96 6.57
C ASP A 18 -2.84 -4.82 8.10
N CYS A 19 -1.79 -5.21 8.82
CA CYS A 19 -1.65 -4.93 10.25
C CYS A 19 -1.41 -3.44 10.54
N VAL A 20 -0.52 -2.75 9.81
CA VAL A 20 -0.17 -1.34 10.09
C VAL A 20 -1.41 -0.44 10.14
N LYS A 21 -2.27 -0.53 9.12
CA LYS A 21 -3.49 0.29 9.01
C LYS A 21 -4.44 0.09 10.20
N ARG A 22 -4.49 -1.13 10.77
CA ARG A 22 -5.29 -1.48 11.95
C ARG A 22 -4.63 -1.04 13.26
N VAL A 23 -3.31 -1.23 13.38
CA VAL A 23 -2.54 -0.93 14.60
C VAL A 23 -2.51 0.56 14.89
N VAL A 24 -2.27 1.41 13.87
CA VAL A 24 -2.28 2.88 14.05
C VAL A 24 -3.65 3.38 14.53
N ALA A 25 -4.74 2.92 13.91
CA ALA A 25 -6.10 3.29 14.29
C ALA A 25 -6.50 2.78 15.69
N MET A 26 -6.01 1.59 16.07
CA MET A 26 -6.26 1.00 17.40
C MET A 26 -5.47 1.71 18.52
N LEU A 27 -4.17 1.93 18.31
CA LEU A 27 -3.30 2.48 19.36
C LEU A 27 -3.53 3.97 19.60
N SER A 28 -3.77 4.76 18.54
CA SER A 28 -4.00 6.21 18.68
C SER A 28 -5.36 6.59 19.28
N GLY A 29 -6.30 5.64 19.37
CA GLY A 29 -7.70 5.90 19.75
C GLY A 29 -8.47 6.82 18.78
N LYS A 30 -7.85 7.23 17.67
CA LYS A 30 -8.35 8.18 16.68
C LYS A 30 -8.35 7.49 15.31
N GLN A 31 -9.33 7.80 14.45
CA GLN A 31 -9.35 7.30 13.06
C GLN A 31 -8.39 8.12 12.17
N ILE A 32 -7.10 8.14 12.54
CA ILE A 32 -6.04 8.79 11.76
C ILE A 32 -5.80 7.91 10.52
N PRO A 33 -5.90 8.46 9.30
CA PRO A 33 -5.68 7.70 8.09
C PRO A 33 -4.20 7.34 7.94
N VAL A 34 -3.96 6.18 7.31
CA VAL A 34 -2.61 5.72 6.93
C VAL A 34 -2.53 5.62 5.42
N ALA A 35 -1.64 6.41 4.81
CA ALA A 35 -1.25 6.30 3.41
C ALA A 35 -0.06 5.33 3.26
N GLU A 36 0.04 4.68 2.10
CA GLU A 36 1.23 3.92 1.69
C GLU A 36 1.70 4.47 0.34
N ARG A 37 2.68 5.37 0.38
CA ARG A 37 3.07 6.21 -0.76
C ARG A 37 4.54 6.61 -0.71
N GLY A 38 5.22 6.56 -1.86
CA GLY A 38 6.56 7.12 -2.04
C GLY A 38 7.68 6.37 -1.31
N ASN A 39 8.78 7.09 -1.02
CA ASN A 39 9.95 6.57 -0.29
C ASN A 39 10.04 7.07 1.16
N GLU A 40 9.33 8.13 1.50
CA GLU A 40 9.45 8.87 2.75
C GLU A 40 8.44 8.39 3.79
N ALA A 41 8.92 8.21 5.02
CA ALA A 41 8.08 7.99 6.19
C ALA A 41 7.88 9.34 6.89
N TYR A 42 6.63 9.75 7.15
CA TYR A 42 6.33 11.03 7.81
C TYR A 42 4.92 11.08 8.41
N VAL A 43 4.68 12.01 9.34
CA VAL A 43 3.33 12.38 9.83
C VAL A 43 2.98 13.82 9.48
N ARG A 44 1.80 14.01 8.90
CA ARG A 44 1.23 15.33 8.62
C ARG A 44 0.35 15.78 9.78
N TYR A 45 0.69 16.93 10.35
CA TYR A 45 -0.06 17.60 11.41
C TYR A 45 -0.97 18.72 10.85
N ASN A 46 -2.02 19.09 11.58
CA ASN A 46 -2.86 20.26 11.27
C ASN A 46 -2.32 21.54 11.96
N ARG A 47 -3.00 22.68 11.75
CA ARG A 47 -2.63 23.97 12.39
C ARG A 47 -2.74 23.99 13.93
N ARG A 48 -3.36 22.97 14.54
CA ARG A 48 -3.47 22.77 16.00
C ARG A 48 -2.47 21.72 16.52
N GLY A 49 -1.45 21.37 15.72
CA GLY A 49 -0.48 20.35 16.09
C GLY A 49 -1.02 18.92 16.13
N GLU A 50 -2.26 18.66 15.71
CA GLU A 50 -2.87 17.33 15.76
C GLU A 50 -2.51 16.49 14.52
N PRO A 51 -2.21 15.19 14.67
CA PRO A 51 -1.92 14.29 13.55
C PRO A 51 -3.17 14.05 12.68
N VAL A 52 -3.05 14.24 11.36
CA VAL A 52 -4.15 14.09 10.39
C VAL A 52 -3.85 13.17 9.20
N LEU A 53 -2.63 12.62 9.11
CA LEU A 53 -2.25 11.54 8.20
C LEU A 53 -0.90 10.96 8.63
N VAL A 54 -0.80 9.65 8.76
CA VAL A 54 0.48 8.92 8.79
C VAL A 54 0.79 8.45 7.37
N ASN A 55 2.00 8.69 6.87
CA ASN A 55 2.47 8.09 5.62
C ASN A 55 3.55 7.05 5.92
N ILE A 56 3.27 5.78 5.60
CA ILE A 56 4.33 4.81 5.41
C ILE A 56 4.82 4.88 3.96
N PRO A 57 6.11 4.63 3.70
CA PRO A 57 6.60 4.52 2.33
C PRO A 57 5.99 3.29 1.66
N SER A 58 5.94 3.28 0.33
CA SER A 58 5.57 2.08 -0.42
C SER A 58 6.59 0.99 -0.19
N ILE A 59 6.14 -0.15 0.36
CA ILE A 59 7.00 -1.28 0.69
C ILE A 59 7.07 -2.21 -0.53
N PRO A 60 8.25 -2.65 -1.01
CA PRO A 60 8.36 -3.66 -2.06
C PRO A 60 7.92 -5.05 -1.55
N ASP A 61 7.45 -5.91 -2.45
CA ASP A 61 6.87 -7.22 -2.07
C ASP A 61 7.90 -8.24 -1.52
N ASP A 62 9.19 -8.03 -1.76
CA ASP A 62 10.32 -8.83 -1.22
C ASP A 62 10.95 -8.26 0.06
N ALA A 63 10.40 -7.16 0.61
CA ALA A 63 11.09 -6.29 1.57
C ALA A 63 11.82 -7.03 2.70
N SER A 64 13.10 -6.69 2.88
CA SER A 64 13.95 -7.35 3.88
C SER A 64 13.38 -7.22 5.30
N PRO A 65 13.57 -8.22 6.18
CA PRO A 65 13.15 -8.13 7.58
C PRO A 65 13.73 -6.91 8.32
N THR A 66 14.92 -6.44 7.91
CA THR A 66 15.54 -5.21 8.41
C THR A 66 14.69 -3.97 8.08
N LEU A 67 14.28 -3.82 6.82
CA LEU A 67 13.40 -2.73 6.36
C LEU A 67 12.02 -2.82 7.03
N MET A 68 11.42 -4.02 7.11
CA MET A 68 10.14 -4.21 7.81
C MET A 68 10.22 -3.80 9.29
N ASN A 69 11.31 -4.14 9.97
CA ASN A 69 11.51 -3.74 11.38
C ASN A 69 11.81 -2.24 11.53
N ALA A 70 12.46 -1.60 10.55
CA ALA A 70 12.63 -0.14 10.52
C ALA A 70 11.28 0.59 10.44
N VAL A 71 10.39 0.16 9.53
CA VAL A 71 9.04 0.73 9.41
C VAL A 71 8.21 0.44 10.67
N ARG A 72 8.40 -0.70 11.34
CA ARG A 72 7.76 -0.97 12.66
C ARG A 72 8.22 0.01 13.74
N GLY A 73 9.53 0.24 13.88
CA GLY A 73 10.03 1.18 14.88
C GLY A 73 9.70 2.64 14.58
N PHE A 74 9.66 3.03 13.30
CA PHE A 74 9.09 4.32 12.88
C PHE A 74 7.63 4.45 13.32
N LEU A 75 6.78 3.46 13.04
CA LEU A 75 5.38 3.48 13.46
C LEU A 75 5.20 3.50 14.99
N ASP A 76 6.04 2.78 15.73
CA ASP A 76 6.02 2.82 17.20
C ASP A 76 6.47 4.19 17.73
N HIS A 77 7.43 4.85 17.08
CA HIS A 77 7.88 6.21 17.40
C HIS A 77 6.78 7.27 17.11
N GLU A 78 6.18 7.24 15.91
CA GLU A 78 5.07 8.15 15.57
C GLU A 78 3.87 7.97 16.50
N VAL A 79 3.46 6.73 16.76
CA VAL A 79 2.36 6.44 17.69
C VAL A 79 2.68 6.88 19.12
N ALA A 80 3.97 6.90 19.52
CA ALA A 80 4.38 7.43 20.81
C ALA A 80 4.17 8.96 20.92
N HIS A 81 4.48 9.74 19.88
CA HIS A 81 4.12 11.18 19.87
C HIS A 81 2.60 11.38 19.99
N ILE A 82 1.79 10.56 19.29
CA ILE A 82 0.32 10.65 19.34
C ILE A 82 -0.23 10.33 20.75
N LEU A 83 0.50 9.56 21.57
CA LEU A 83 0.08 9.09 22.88
C LEU A 83 0.68 9.84 24.08
N PHE A 84 1.88 10.43 23.94
CA PHE A 84 2.66 10.90 25.09
C PHE A 84 3.15 12.36 24.97
N THR A 85 3.18 12.96 23.78
CA THR A 85 3.51 14.38 23.62
C THR A 85 2.30 15.26 23.96
N ASP A 86 2.48 16.28 24.82
CA ASP A 86 1.43 17.27 25.09
C ASP A 86 1.21 18.17 23.86
N PRO A 87 0.00 18.20 23.26
CA PRO A 87 -0.25 18.94 22.03
C PRO A 87 -0.19 20.47 22.22
N ASN A 88 -0.43 20.99 23.43
CA ASN A 88 -0.40 22.42 23.72
C ASN A 88 1.05 22.90 23.86
N VAL A 89 1.90 22.13 24.56
CA VAL A 89 3.34 22.44 24.68
C VAL A 89 4.03 22.27 23.32
N ALA A 90 3.71 21.19 22.60
CA ALA A 90 4.19 21.00 21.23
C ALA A 90 3.69 22.08 20.25
N MET A 91 2.47 22.63 20.44
CA MET A 91 2.00 23.78 19.67
C MET A 91 2.82 25.04 19.98
N LYS A 92 3.01 25.39 21.26
CA LYS A 92 3.86 26.53 21.67
C LYS A 92 5.26 26.45 21.06
N MET A 93 5.86 25.25 21.00
CA MET A 93 7.15 24.99 20.35
C MET A 93 7.08 25.14 18.82
N ARG A 94 6.08 24.54 18.16
CA ARG A 94 5.95 24.52 16.68
C ARG A 94 5.51 25.87 16.09
N GLU A 95 4.79 26.71 16.84
CA GLU A 95 4.43 28.08 16.44
C GLU A 95 5.64 29.00 16.26
N ARG A 96 6.75 28.73 16.97
CA ARG A 96 8.05 29.42 16.81
C ARG A 96 8.79 29.01 15.52
N GLY A 97 8.27 28.02 14.81
CA GLY A 97 8.72 27.64 13.47
C GLY A 97 10.07 26.93 13.43
N LYS A 98 10.90 27.28 12.43
CA LYS A 98 12.23 26.68 12.20
C LYS A 98 13.32 27.31 13.10
N ALA A 99 12.99 27.62 14.35
CA ALA A 99 13.96 28.04 15.34
C ALA A 99 14.93 26.88 15.67
N PRO A 100 16.23 27.14 15.95
CA PRO A 100 17.18 26.12 16.37
C PRO A 100 16.73 25.28 17.58
N SER A 101 16.01 25.93 18.50
CA SER A 101 15.44 25.33 19.70
C SER A 101 14.44 24.21 19.44
N THR A 102 13.72 24.22 18.30
CA THR A 102 12.78 23.16 17.95
C THR A 102 13.48 21.80 17.82
N GLY A 103 14.68 21.78 17.25
CA GLY A 103 15.47 20.54 17.13
C GLY A 103 16.07 20.08 18.46
N LEU A 104 16.41 21.02 19.35
CA LEU A 104 16.91 20.70 20.69
C LEU A 104 15.83 20.08 21.58
N TRP A 105 14.59 20.60 21.54
CA TRP A 105 13.45 19.97 22.20
C TRP A 105 13.10 18.61 21.59
N ASN A 106 12.96 18.49 20.27
CA ASN A 106 12.63 17.21 19.62
C ASN A 106 13.62 16.10 20.05
N ALA A 107 14.93 16.37 20.10
CA ALA A 107 15.92 15.36 20.49
C ALA A 107 15.71 14.77 21.91
N LEU A 108 15.05 15.53 22.80
CA LEU A 108 14.68 15.12 24.16
C LEU A 108 13.27 14.54 24.22
N GLU A 109 12.33 15.07 23.44
CA GLU A 109 10.99 14.54 23.27
C GLU A 109 11.04 13.09 22.73
N ASP A 110 11.81 12.85 21.66
CA ASP A 110 12.05 11.54 21.06
C ASP A 110 12.59 10.52 22.09
N VAL A 111 13.46 10.98 23.00
CA VAL A 111 13.99 10.18 24.11
C VAL A 111 12.89 9.82 25.11
N PHE A 112 12.07 10.80 25.52
CA PHE A 112 10.97 10.61 26.45
C PHE A 112 9.86 9.71 25.88
N ILE A 113 9.38 10.00 24.67
CA ILE A 113 8.26 9.27 24.05
C ILE A 113 8.62 7.82 23.72
N GLU A 114 9.84 7.52 23.25
CA GLU A 114 10.28 6.13 23.06
C GLU A 114 10.46 5.37 24.38
N ARG A 115 11.04 6.01 25.41
CA ARG A 115 11.12 5.43 26.76
C ARG A 115 9.72 5.10 27.29
N ARG A 116 8.74 6.00 27.10
CA ARG A 116 7.36 5.82 27.54
C ARG A 116 6.63 4.73 26.74
N MET A 117 6.79 4.70 25.43
CA MET A 117 6.25 3.67 24.54
C MET A 117 6.77 2.27 24.88
N GLY A 118 8.07 2.16 25.15
CA GLY A 118 8.69 0.90 25.59
C GLY A 118 8.26 0.42 26.98
N GLN A 119 7.81 1.32 27.87
CA GLN A 119 7.25 0.99 29.19
C GLN A 119 5.79 0.53 29.11
N VAL A 120 4.95 1.25 28.35
CA VAL A 120 3.51 0.96 28.26
C VAL A 120 3.24 -0.25 27.37
N PHE A 121 3.98 -0.38 26.26
CA PHE A 121 3.78 -1.43 25.27
C PHE A 121 5.06 -2.26 25.09
N ASN A 122 5.38 -3.14 26.06
CA ASN A 122 6.61 -3.95 26.12
C ASN A 122 7.10 -4.64 24.82
N GLY A 123 6.24 -4.85 23.81
CA GLY A 123 6.62 -5.35 22.50
C GLY A 123 7.41 -4.34 21.64
N THR A 124 7.05 -3.05 21.70
CA THR A 124 7.61 -1.97 20.87
C THR A 124 9.11 -1.77 21.11
N ARG A 125 9.57 -2.01 22.35
CA ARG A 125 10.98 -1.90 22.74
C ARG A 125 11.92 -2.70 21.82
N ARG A 126 11.48 -3.83 21.24
CA ARG A 126 12.29 -4.58 20.27
C ARG A 126 12.37 -3.90 18.90
N ASN A 127 11.28 -3.29 18.44
CA ASN A 127 11.21 -2.58 17.16
C ASN A 127 12.03 -1.28 17.22
N LEU A 128 11.86 -0.53 18.32
CA LEU A 128 12.64 0.68 18.62
C LEU A 128 14.13 0.36 18.69
N LEU A 129 14.56 -0.64 19.46
CA LEU A 129 15.97 -1.06 19.51
C LEU A 129 16.52 -1.49 18.13
N ALA A 130 15.74 -2.24 17.32
CA ALA A 130 16.16 -2.61 15.97
C ALA A 130 16.35 -1.38 15.06
N THR A 131 15.46 -0.39 15.19
CA THR A 131 15.49 0.86 14.43
C THR A 131 16.65 1.76 14.86
N GLN A 132 16.88 1.93 16.16
CA GLN A 132 18.02 2.67 16.72
C GLN A 132 19.36 2.11 16.19
N ASN A 133 19.54 0.78 16.23
CA ASN A 133 20.72 0.12 15.64
C ASN A 133 20.85 0.41 14.14
N LEU A 134 19.76 0.33 13.37
CA LEU A 134 19.81 0.57 11.93
C LEU A 134 20.21 2.02 11.59
N VAL A 135 19.69 3.01 12.30
CA VAL A 135 20.07 4.42 12.11
C VAL A 135 21.53 4.65 12.52
N ILE A 136 21.99 4.02 13.60
CA ILE A 136 23.42 4.05 13.97
C ILE A 136 24.31 3.49 12.84
N ASP A 137 23.96 2.32 12.29
CA ASP A 137 24.76 1.65 11.27
C ASP A 137 24.72 2.30 9.88
N LYS A 138 23.55 2.81 9.46
CA LYS A 138 23.32 3.31 8.08
C LYS A 138 23.49 4.82 7.92
N TYR A 139 23.35 5.56 9.02
CA TYR A 139 23.44 7.02 9.07
C TYR A 139 24.62 7.48 9.93
N PHE A 140 24.62 7.26 11.26
CA PHE A 140 25.61 7.89 12.14
C PHE A 140 27.04 7.43 11.88
N LYS A 141 27.31 6.11 11.89
CA LYS A 141 28.67 5.56 11.66
C LYS A 141 29.29 6.01 10.34
N GLY A 142 28.48 6.26 9.31
CA GLY A 142 28.94 6.79 8.02
C GLY A 142 29.28 8.28 8.03
N LYS A 143 28.50 9.10 8.75
CA LYS A 143 28.64 10.57 8.78
C LYS A 143 29.67 11.11 9.80
N VAL A 144 30.19 10.32 10.75
CA VAL A 144 31.09 10.84 11.82
C VAL A 144 32.26 11.67 11.27
N SER A 145 33.03 11.13 10.32
CA SER A 145 34.22 11.80 9.77
C SER A 145 33.86 13.06 8.96
N GLU A 146 32.70 13.06 8.32
CA GLU A 146 32.15 14.20 7.59
C GLU A 146 31.76 15.33 8.56
N ALA A 147 31.02 15.01 9.63
CA ALA A 147 30.63 15.96 10.68
C ALA A 147 31.84 16.58 11.38
N VAL A 148 32.85 15.79 11.75
CA VAL A 148 34.11 16.28 12.34
C VAL A 148 34.82 17.28 11.40
N SER A 149 34.79 17.02 10.09
CA SER A 149 35.36 17.92 9.08
C SER A 149 34.55 19.20 8.91
N ILE A 150 33.21 19.12 8.83
CA ILE A 150 32.31 20.27 8.64
C ILE A 150 32.38 21.21 9.86
N CYS A 151 32.42 20.67 11.08
CA CYS A 151 32.54 21.46 12.29
C CYS A 151 33.98 21.92 12.59
N HIS A 152 34.96 21.65 11.74
CA HIS A 152 36.35 22.12 11.87
C HIS A 152 37.02 21.84 13.25
N GLY A 153 36.59 20.79 13.97
CA GLY A 153 37.04 20.48 15.34
C GLY A 153 36.40 21.33 16.46
N ASN A 154 35.39 22.15 16.15
CA ASN A 154 34.59 22.87 17.15
C ASN A 154 33.67 21.89 17.91
N GLN A 155 34.09 21.45 19.10
CA GLN A 155 33.37 20.45 19.89
C GLN A 155 31.91 20.83 20.20
N ARG A 156 31.64 22.13 20.44
CA ARG A 156 30.29 22.66 20.73
C ARG A 156 29.35 22.51 19.53
N GLU A 157 29.85 22.89 18.36
CA GLU A 157 29.10 22.81 17.11
C GLU A 157 28.94 21.36 16.65
N LEU A 158 29.97 20.53 16.83
CA LEU A 158 29.93 19.09 16.57
C LEU A 158 28.96 18.34 17.51
N PHE A 159 28.80 18.83 18.74
CA PHE A 159 27.73 18.39 19.64
C PHE A 159 26.35 18.79 19.08
N LEU A 160 26.06 20.09 18.95
CA LEU A 160 24.75 20.60 18.52
C LEU A 160 24.30 20.09 17.14
N LYS A 161 25.23 19.93 16.18
CA LYS A 161 24.93 19.55 14.78
C LYS A 161 25.01 18.06 14.48
N PHE A 162 25.47 17.22 15.41
CA PHE A 162 25.63 15.79 15.12
C PHE A 162 25.45 14.88 16.34
N PHE A 163 26.19 15.12 17.43
CA PHE A 163 26.17 14.20 18.59
C PHE A 163 25.05 14.45 19.60
N LEU A 164 24.27 15.54 19.50
CA LEU A 164 23.17 15.85 20.41
C LEU A 164 22.23 14.64 20.63
N CYS A 165 21.66 14.11 19.56
CA CYS A 165 20.79 12.92 19.58
C CYS A 165 21.50 11.69 20.20
N PRO A 166 22.68 11.25 19.70
CA PRO A 166 23.43 10.17 20.33
C PRO A 166 23.70 10.34 21.82
N VAL A 167 24.03 11.56 22.27
CA VAL A 167 24.36 11.85 23.67
C VAL A 167 23.14 11.74 24.58
N VAL A 168 22.01 12.38 24.23
CA VAL A 168 20.82 12.34 25.09
C VAL A 168 20.22 10.92 25.16
N ARG A 169 20.26 10.17 24.05
CA ARG A 169 19.85 8.76 24.01
C ARG A 169 20.80 7.85 24.81
N ALA A 170 22.10 8.10 24.77
CA ALA A 170 23.08 7.39 25.60
C ALA A 170 22.92 7.69 27.10
N TRP A 171 22.62 8.95 27.46
CA TRP A 171 22.38 9.34 28.87
C TRP A 171 21.10 8.73 29.44
N ASP A 172 20.02 8.69 28.67
CA ASP A 172 18.75 8.00 29.01
C ASP A 172 18.93 6.51 29.36
N GLY A 173 19.89 5.85 28.70
CA GLY A 173 20.15 4.42 28.89
C GLY A 173 19.86 3.55 27.66
N GLN A 174 19.71 4.15 26.47
CA GLN A 174 19.41 3.43 25.23
C GLN A 174 20.67 2.73 24.73
N SER A 175 20.79 1.43 24.96
CA SER A 175 22.05 0.69 24.78
C SER A 175 22.72 0.84 23.41
N PRO A 176 22.02 0.89 22.25
CA PRO A 176 22.71 1.09 20.96
C PRO A 176 23.49 2.41 20.91
N PHE A 177 22.97 3.46 21.55
CA PHE A 177 23.63 4.76 21.62
C PHE A 177 24.71 4.83 22.71
N ILE A 178 24.59 4.05 23.80
CA ILE A 178 25.72 3.85 24.73
C ILE A 178 26.89 3.23 23.99
N ASP A 179 26.66 2.07 23.35
CA ASP A 179 27.67 1.29 22.63
C ASP A 179 28.32 2.12 21.50
N PHE A 180 27.52 2.90 20.76
CA PHE A 180 28.03 3.84 19.75
C PHE A 180 28.88 4.96 20.36
N MET A 181 28.46 5.54 21.50
CA MET A 181 29.15 6.69 22.08
C MET A 181 30.47 6.33 22.78
N GLU A 182 30.70 5.07 23.19
CA GLU A 182 31.96 4.65 23.85
C GLU A 182 33.22 5.11 23.10
N GLU A 183 33.24 4.95 21.78
CA GLU A 183 34.37 5.36 20.93
C GLU A 183 34.42 6.89 20.69
N HIS A 184 33.29 7.60 20.86
CA HIS A 184 33.09 8.97 20.33
C HIS A 184 33.08 10.09 21.38
N TRP A 185 32.92 9.78 22.68
CA TRP A 185 32.88 10.81 23.75
C TRP A 185 34.02 11.83 23.69
N HIS A 186 35.23 11.40 23.30
CA HIS A 186 36.43 12.24 23.23
C HIS A 186 36.34 13.39 22.21
N LEU A 187 35.45 13.28 21.21
CA LEU A 187 35.24 14.32 20.19
C LEU A 187 34.46 15.54 20.74
N ILE A 188 33.77 15.37 21.87
CA ILE A 188 32.84 16.34 22.45
C ILE A 188 33.02 16.47 23.97
N GLU A 189 34.23 16.20 24.46
CA GLU A 189 34.54 16.15 25.90
C GLU A 189 34.17 17.43 26.66
N LYS A 190 34.49 18.62 26.11
CA LYS A 190 34.18 19.91 26.75
C LYS A 190 32.67 20.14 26.98
N PRO A 191 31.78 20.13 25.95
CA PRO A 191 30.35 20.33 26.18
C PRO A 191 29.74 19.22 27.04
N VAL A 192 30.19 17.96 26.90
CA VAL A 192 29.69 16.83 27.71
C VAL A 192 30.07 16.96 29.18
N ALA A 193 31.27 17.47 29.50
CA ALA A 193 31.67 17.73 30.89
C ALA A 193 30.85 18.87 31.50
N LEU A 194 30.72 20.00 30.78
CA LEU A 194 29.98 21.18 31.24
C LEU A 194 28.49 20.89 31.50
N LEU A 195 27.84 20.13 30.61
CA LEU A 195 26.44 19.71 30.79
C LEU A 195 26.26 18.75 31.98
N LYS A 196 27.25 17.90 32.28
CA LYS A 196 27.23 17.01 33.47
C LYS A 196 27.46 17.76 34.78
N GLU A 197 28.29 18.81 34.77
CA GLU A 197 28.47 19.69 35.92
C GLU A 197 27.15 20.37 36.33
N HIS A 198 26.32 20.73 35.35
CA HIS A 198 24.95 21.25 35.54
C HIS A 198 23.88 20.15 35.67
N GLY A 199 24.26 18.88 35.86
CA GLY A 199 23.33 17.77 36.13
C GLY A 199 22.42 17.32 34.98
N ILE A 200 22.65 17.80 33.74
CA ILE A 200 21.76 17.56 32.60
C ILE A 200 21.60 16.06 32.28
N ASP A 201 22.66 15.25 32.45
CA ASP A 201 22.56 13.80 32.19
C ASP A 201 21.65 13.07 33.20
N VAL A 202 21.44 13.62 34.39
CA VAL A 202 20.45 13.17 35.37
C VAL A 202 19.06 13.66 34.99
N ALA A 203 18.93 14.94 34.60
CA ALA A 203 17.66 15.52 34.17
C ALA A 203 17.04 14.77 32.97
N VAL A 204 17.84 14.42 31.96
CA VAL A 204 17.42 13.64 30.77
C VAL A 204 16.79 12.28 31.14
N ARG A 205 17.30 11.60 32.17
CA ARG A 205 16.75 10.32 32.67
C ARG A 205 15.43 10.50 33.41
N ASN A 206 15.27 11.66 34.07
CA ASN A 206 14.13 11.97 34.92
C ASN A 206 12.93 12.54 34.16
N MET A 207 13.11 13.04 32.92
CA MET A 207 12.03 13.62 32.11
C MET A 207 10.82 12.69 32.05
N SER A 208 9.65 13.22 32.42
CA SER A 208 8.41 12.50 32.65
C SER A 208 7.26 12.95 31.72
N ASN A 209 7.42 14.10 31.08
CA ASN A 209 6.45 14.77 30.22
C ASN A 209 7.15 15.75 29.25
N THR A 210 6.39 16.32 28.30
CA THR A 210 6.87 17.27 27.28
C THR A 210 7.39 18.61 27.86
N GLU A 211 6.83 19.11 28.97
CA GLU A 211 7.33 20.33 29.63
C GLU A 211 8.71 20.11 30.25
N ASP A 212 8.98 18.95 30.86
CA ASP A 212 10.33 18.59 31.33
C ASP A 212 11.33 18.59 30.16
N CYS A 213 10.91 18.09 28.98
CA CYS A 213 11.74 18.06 27.77
C CYS A 213 12.06 19.46 27.26
N VAL A 214 11.12 20.41 27.34
CA VAL A 214 11.34 21.83 27.02
C VAL A 214 12.29 22.50 28.04
N LYS A 215 12.17 22.19 29.34
CA LYS A 215 13.06 22.76 30.38
C LYS A 215 14.50 22.26 30.25
N VAL A 216 14.68 20.96 29.99
CA VAL A 216 16.02 20.38 29.72
C VAL A 216 16.60 20.92 28.41
N ALA A 217 15.78 21.14 27.38
CA ALA A 217 16.21 21.80 26.14
C ALA A 217 16.72 23.22 26.42
N ALA A 218 15.96 24.02 27.17
CA ALA A 218 16.30 25.40 27.50
C ALA A 218 17.60 25.51 28.31
N ALA A 219 17.80 24.64 29.30
CA ALA A 219 19.05 24.59 30.06
C ALA A 219 20.26 24.21 29.17
N ILE A 220 20.11 23.24 28.25
CA ILE A 220 21.16 22.93 27.27
C ILE A 220 21.45 24.14 26.36
N ALA A 221 20.41 24.86 25.91
CA ALA A 221 20.57 26.05 25.07
C ALA A 221 21.41 27.12 25.79
N GLN A 222 21.04 27.47 27.03
CA GLN A 222 21.75 28.46 27.85
C GLN A 222 23.21 28.06 28.13
N ILE A 223 23.46 26.82 28.57
CA ILE A 223 24.83 26.33 28.84
C ILE A 223 25.68 26.33 27.56
N MET A 224 25.09 26.01 26.41
CA MET A 224 25.77 26.11 25.13
C MET A 224 25.95 27.56 24.67
N GLN A 225 25.07 28.50 25.02
CA GLN A 225 25.23 29.92 24.72
C GLN A 225 26.38 30.54 25.52
N ASP A 226 26.45 30.28 26.83
CA ASP A 226 27.62 30.64 27.66
C ASP A 226 28.95 30.10 27.10
N MET A 227 28.93 28.89 26.52
CA MET A 227 30.10 28.27 25.88
C MET A 227 30.50 28.95 24.54
N LYS A 228 29.59 29.67 23.88
CA LYS A 228 29.87 30.50 22.69
C LYS A 228 30.66 31.75 23.08
N ASP A 229 30.24 32.37 24.17
CA ASP A 229 30.70 33.71 24.58
C ASP A 229 31.96 33.67 25.45
N LYS A 230 32.32 32.49 25.99
CA LYS A 230 33.58 32.23 26.73
C LYS A 230 34.44 31.13 26.06
N PRO A 231 34.95 31.33 24.82
CA PRO A 231 35.59 30.27 24.03
C PRO A 231 37.07 30.02 24.42
N GLU A 232 37.31 29.18 25.44
CA GLU A 232 38.68 28.81 25.84
C GLU A 232 39.29 27.69 24.97
N GLY A 233 40.19 28.08 24.06
CA GLY A 233 41.34 27.27 23.61
C GLY A 233 41.08 26.14 22.59
N LYS A 234 41.99 26.03 21.61
CA LYS A 234 42.02 24.94 20.61
C LYS A 234 42.23 23.56 21.24
N LEU A 235 41.83 22.52 20.50
CA LEU A 235 42.03 21.10 20.83
C LEU A 235 43.51 20.76 21.13
N PRO A 236 43.78 19.76 21.99
CA PRO A 236 45.12 19.20 22.16
C PRO A 236 45.62 18.50 20.88
N GLU A 237 46.88 18.70 20.52
CA GLU A 237 47.52 17.97 19.41
C GLU A 237 47.80 16.50 19.79
N ILE A 238 47.47 15.58 18.88
CA ILE A 238 47.74 14.15 19.03
C ILE A 238 49.25 13.89 18.90
N LYS A 239 49.92 13.66 20.03
CA LYS A 239 51.35 13.30 20.06
C LYS A 239 51.57 11.88 19.55
N SER A 240 52.01 11.76 18.30
CA SER A 240 52.42 10.49 17.71
C SER A 240 53.66 9.90 18.40
N SER A 241 53.52 8.70 18.97
CA SER A 241 54.58 8.03 19.72
C SER A 241 55.49 7.23 18.79
N ALA A 242 56.56 7.86 18.29
CA ALA A 242 57.63 7.21 17.54
C ALA A 242 58.96 7.31 18.30
N ARG A 243 59.50 6.18 18.76
CA ARG A 243 60.77 6.11 19.52
C ARG A 243 61.97 6.58 18.68
N LYS A 244 62.84 7.40 19.28
CA LYS A 244 64.26 7.54 18.92
C LYS A 244 65.15 6.92 20.01
N PRO A 245 66.21 6.23 19.59
CA PRO A 245 67.58 6.53 20.02
C PRO A 245 68.45 6.89 18.78
N SER A 246 69.60 7.54 18.87
CA SER A 246 70.29 8.26 19.97
C SER A 246 71.28 9.26 19.34
N LYS A 247 71.87 10.18 20.12
CA LYS A 247 72.80 11.23 19.63
C LYS A 247 74.26 10.96 20.04
N SER A 248 75.17 11.14 19.10
CA SER A 248 76.60 11.54 19.26
C SER A 248 77.10 11.86 17.84
N GLU A 249 77.28 13.12 17.46
CA GLU A 249 78.52 13.90 17.66
C GLU A 249 79.67 13.41 16.75
N ASP A 250 79.91 14.12 15.64
CA ASP A 250 81.10 14.99 15.49
C ASP A 250 80.91 16.03 14.36
N GLU A 251 81.81 17.02 14.24
CA GLU A 251 81.89 18.00 13.14
C GLU A 251 83.22 17.88 12.38
N SER A 252 83.21 17.80 11.04
CA SER A 252 84.38 18.14 10.18
C SER A 252 84.01 18.29 8.69
N GLU A 253 84.92 18.89 7.93
CA GLU A 253 84.74 19.38 6.56
C GLU A 253 85.27 18.40 5.47
N GLU A 254 85.12 18.84 4.22
CA GLU A 254 85.89 18.50 3.01
C GLU A 254 85.67 17.16 2.25
N THR A 255 85.76 17.32 0.93
CA THR A 255 85.94 16.34 -0.15
C THR A 255 87.46 16.04 -0.31
N PRO A 256 87.98 15.09 -1.16
CA PRO A 256 87.36 14.57 -2.39
C PRO A 256 87.70 13.11 -2.80
N GLU A 257 87.41 12.82 -4.08
CA GLU A 257 88.02 11.83 -4.99
C GLU A 257 87.76 10.30 -4.88
N ALA A 258 87.15 9.81 -5.99
CA ALA A 258 87.59 8.69 -6.83
C ALA A 258 87.47 7.21 -6.36
N GLY A 259 86.54 6.50 -7.01
CA GLY A 259 86.79 5.17 -7.60
C GLY A 259 86.51 3.93 -6.74
N ASP A 260 85.38 3.24 -6.98
CA ASP A 260 85.36 2.20 -8.04
C ASP A 260 83.92 1.76 -8.40
N GLU A 261 83.77 1.18 -9.59
CA GLU A 261 82.57 0.45 -10.06
C GLU A 261 82.80 -1.09 -9.86
N PRO A 262 81.91 -2.05 -10.25
CA PRO A 262 80.70 -1.95 -11.08
C PRO A 262 79.43 -2.66 -10.56
N THR A 263 78.26 -2.31 -11.09
CA THR A 263 77.49 -3.17 -12.02
C THR A 263 76.12 -2.55 -12.38
N HIS A 264 75.88 -2.36 -13.68
CA HIS A 264 74.62 -1.83 -14.24
C HIS A 264 73.68 -2.96 -14.72
N SER A 265 72.36 -2.73 -14.62
CA SER A 265 71.35 -2.94 -15.69
C SER A 265 69.93 -2.94 -15.11
N GLU A 266 68.89 -2.44 -15.78
CA GLU A 266 68.80 -1.39 -16.80
C GLU A 266 67.38 -0.79 -16.76
N SER A 267 67.13 0.38 -17.37
CA SER A 267 65.85 1.09 -17.23
C SER A 267 65.28 1.67 -18.54
N ALA A 268 63.95 1.55 -18.66
CA ALA A 268 63.06 2.00 -19.74
C ALA A 268 63.38 3.32 -20.49
N PRO A 269 62.95 3.43 -21.76
CA PRO A 269 62.74 4.71 -22.46
C PRO A 269 61.27 5.03 -22.78
N LYS A 270 61.02 6.25 -23.28
CA LYS A 270 59.71 6.85 -23.58
C LYS A 270 59.78 7.58 -24.93
N ARG A 271 58.78 7.37 -25.82
CA ARG A 271 58.34 8.29 -26.92
C ARG A 271 59.36 8.55 -28.07
N THR A 272 59.03 8.95 -29.32
CA THR A 272 57.77 9.09 -30.12
C THR A 272 58.10 9.34 -31.61
N LYS A 273 57.12 9.15 -32.52
CA LYS A 273 57.01 9.59 -33.95
C LYS A 273 57.56 8.63 -35.03
N GLY A 274 56.90 8.62 -36.19
CA GLY A 274 57.51 8.28 -37.50
C GLY A 274 56.66 7.43 -38.46
N GLU A 275 55.87 8.10 -39.30
CA GLU A 275 55.38 7.79 -40.67
C GLU A 275 55.71 6.45 -41.40
N ASP A 276 54.65 5.90 -42.01
CA ASP A 276 54.48 5.34 -43.39
C ASP A 276 54.94 3.93 -43.88
N ASP A 277 54.05 3.39 -44.75
CA ASP A 277 54.10 2.38 -45.85
C ASP A 277 54.47 0.87 -45.69
N ASP A 278 53.48 0.05 -46.07
CA ASP A 278 53.44 -1.22 -46.84
C ASP A 278 54.64 -2.21 -46.90
N LYS A 279 54.37 -3.51 -46.64
CA LYS A 279 54.15 -4.53 -47.70
C LYS A 279 53.85 -5.99 -47.23
N GLU A 280 52.79 -6.55 -47.85
CA GLU A 280 52.65 -7.89 -48.50
C GLU A 280 53.00 -9.25 -47.82
N GLU A 281 52.06 -10.22 -48.01
CA GLU A 281 52.24 -11.69 -48.19
C GLU A 281 52.72 -12.53 -46.95
N GLN A 282 52.37 -13.80 -46.68
CA GLN A 282 51.58 -14.92 -47.29
C GLN A 282 51.20 -15.89 -46.11
N GLU A 283 50.33 -16.92 -46.12
CA GLU A 283 49.50 -17.61 -47.13
C GLU A 283 48.29 -18.36 -46.45
N ASP A 284 47.14 -18.41 -47.13
CA ASP A 284 46.00 -19.36 -47.23
C ASP A 284 45.77 -20.58 -46.28
N ASP A 285 44.49 -20.95 -46.02
CA ASP A 285 43.75 -21.96 -46.82
C ASP A 285 42.24 -22.11 -46.44
N ALA A 286 41.34 -22.34 -47.43
CA ALA A 286 39.89 -22.57 -47.26
C ALA A 286 39.21 -23.13 -48.55
N PRO A 287 38.13 -23.92 -48.44
CA PRO A 287 36.93 -23.74 -49.30
C PRO A 287 35.60 -23.70 -48.48
N GLU A 288 34.57 -22.90 -48.78
CA GLU A 288 33.65 -22.87 -49.96
C GLU A 288 32.68 -24.07 -50.01
N GLU A 289 31.42 -24.01 -50.47
CA GLU A 289 30.65 -23.16 -51.42
C GLU A 289 29.18 -22.94 -50.93
N ALA A 290 28.29 -22.07 -51.46
CA ALA A 290 28.37 -20.88 -52.34
C ALA A 290 26.98 -20.17 -52.46
N GLU A 291 26.94 -19.12 -53.32
CA GLU A 291 25.79 -18.40 -53.92
C GLU A 291 25.06 -17.29 -53.13
N SER A 292 24.47 -16.36 -53.90
CA SER A 292 24.19 -14.95 -53.57
C SER A 292 23.03 -14.38 -54.40
N GLY A 293 22.32 -13.34 -53.94
CA GLY A 293 21.17 -12.81 -54.70
C GLY A 293 20.64 -11.42 -54.32
N ASP A 294 21.38 -10.38 -54.76
CA ASP A 294 20.88 -9.06 -55.20
C ASP A 294 20.18 -8.09 -54.21
N SER A 295 19.97 -6.87 -54.71
CA SER A 295 19.50 -5.68 -54.00
C SER A 295 18.23 -5.08 -54.62
N ASP A 296 17.49 -4.24 -53.89
CA ASP A 296 16.92 -3.03 -54.49
C ASP A 296 16.42 -1.98 -53.47
N LEU A 297 16.55 -0.71 -53.84
CA LEU A 297 15.96 0.48 -53.21
C LEU A 297 15.65 1.50 -54.31
N PRO A 298 14.57 2.29 -54.19
CA PRO A 298 14.53 3.58 -54.85
C PRO A 298 14.06 4.74 -53.94
N GLU A 299 14.82 5.83 -53.94
CA GLU A 299 14.39 7.15 -53.46
C GLU A 299 13.62 7.93 -54.54
N SER A 300 12.77 8.86 -54.13
CA SER A 300 12.60 10.20 -54.78
C SER A 300 11.46 11.00 -54.10
N LEU A 301 11.38 12.33 -54.17
CA LEU A 301 12.36 13.44 -54.03
C LEU A 301 11.57 14.78 -54.09
N ASN A 302 12.16 15.90 -53.64
CA ASN A 302 11.65 17.30 -53.69
C ASN A 302 10.59 17.64 -52.60
N LYS A 303 10.77 18.67 -51.73
CA LYS A 303 10.89 20.15 -51.91
C LYS A 303 9.52 20.79 -52.22
N ASP A 304 9.09 21.93 -51.62
CA ASP A 304 9.83 23.16 -51.28
C ASP A 304 9.42 23.86 -49.93
N LEU A 305 10.00 25.04 -49.68
CA LEU A 305 9.86 25.99 -48.53
C LEU A 305 8.77 27.09 -48.81
N PRO A 306 8.51 28.17 -48.02
CA PRO A 306 9.15 28.65 -46.76
C PRO A 306 8.21 29.25 -45.62
N THR A 307 8.82 29.46 -44.44
CA THR A 307 8.70 30.59 -43.44
C THR A 307 7.41 31.36 -43.07
N GLU A 308 7.33 31.70 -41.76
CA GLU A 308 6.79 32.94 -41.13
C GLU A 308 5.25 33.21 -41.14
N ASP A 309 4.61 33.87 -40.16
CA ASP A 309 4.86 34.08 -38.71
C ASP A 309 3.58 34.70 -38.05
N LYS A 310 3.56 34.89 -36.72
CA LYS A 310 2.75 35.85 -35.91
C LYS A 310 1.28 35.61 -35.52
N GLU A 311 1.09 35.50 -34.19
CA GLU A 311 0.31 36.40 -33.28
C GLU A 311 -1.24 36.57 -33.32
N ILE A 312 -1.84 36.36 -32.12
CA ILE A 312 -2.83 37.22 -31.41
C ILE A 312 -4.38 36.96 -31.48
N SER A 313 -4.99 37.07 -30.28
CA SER A 313 -6.40 37.33 -29.84
C SER A 313 -7.57 36.38 -30.14
N ASP A 314 -8.22 35.94 -29.05
CA ASP A 314 -9.64 36.22 -28.64
C ASP A 314 -10.73 36.31 -29.74
N THR A 315 -11.91 35.69 -29.60
CA THR A 315 -12.99 36.12 -28.68
C THR A 315 -14.11 35.06 -28.46
N GLU A 316 -15.06 35.34 -27.55
CA GLU A 316 -16.25 34.53 -27.24
C GLU A 316 -17.23 34.31 -28.42
N SER A 317 -18.07 33.27 -28.30
CA SER A 317 -19.49 33.39 -28.68
C SER A 317 -20.41 32.59 -27.72
N LYS A 318 -21.57 33.17 -27.42
CA LYS A 318 -22.60 32.71 -26.47
C LYS A 318 -23.92 32.42 -27.23
N TYR A 319 -25.02 32.23 -26.47
CA TYR A 319 -26.45 32.19 -26.89
C TYR A 319 -26.95 30.78 -27.28
N THR A 320 -27.89 30.10 -26.58
CA THR A 320 -29.32 30.37 -26.19
C THR A 320 -30.32 30.19 -27.35
N GLU A 321 -31.61 29.82 -27.21
CA GLU A 321 -32.43 29.16 -26.15
C GLU A 321 -33.90 29.00 -26.68
N ALA A 322 -34.60 27.90 -26.34
CA ALA A 322 -36.08 27.66 -26.35
C ALA A 322 -37.00 27.96 -27.60
N GLY A 323 -38.22 27.37 -27.58
CA GLY A 323 -39.36 27.54 -28.53
C GLY A 323 -39.61 26.30 -29.44
N GLU A 324 -40.74 25.56 -29.45
CA GLU A 324 -42.19 25.89 -29.67
C GLU A 324 -42.55 26.12 -31.18
N GLU A 325 -43.65 25.62 -31.80
CA GLU A 325 -44.77 24.76 -31.35
C GLU A 325 -45.54 24.08 -32.54
N GLU A 326 -46.36 23.05 -32.25
CA GLU A 326 -47.62 22.52 -32.88
C GLU A 326 -47.91 22.30 -34.42
N SER A 327 -48.93 21.44 -34.66
CA SER A 327 -49.71 21.15 -35.90
C SER A 327 -49.08 20.29 -37.03
N GLY A 328 -49.84 19.47 -37.80
CA GLY A 328 -51.26 19.09 -37.74
C GLY A 328 -51.74 18.17 -38.90
N ASP A 329 -52.97 17.65 -38.78
CA ASP A 329 -53.83 16.94 -39.76
C ASP A 329 -53.58 15.46 -40.23
N THR A 330 -54.73 14.80 -40.47
CA THR A 330 -54.99 13.43 -41.02
C THR A 330 -55.75 13.57 -42.38
N PRO A 331 -56.47 12.61 -43.05
CA PRO A 331 -57.00 11.27 -42.67
C PRO A 331 -57.07 10.17 -43.78
N GLU A 332 -57.86 9.11 -43.49
CA GLU A 332 -58.51 8.13 -44.41
C GLU A 332 -57.61 7.08 -45.16
N SER A 333 -58.00 5.82 -45.37
CA SER A 333 -59.29 5.11 -45.16
C SER A 333 -59.19 3.56 -45.08
N ASP A 334 -60.21 2.96 -44.44
CA ASP A 334 -60.89 1.65 -44.58
C ASP A 334 -60.23 0.41 -45.23
N ASP A 335 -60.31 -0.74 -44.51
CA ASP A 335 -61.04 -1.94 -44.96
C ASP A 335 -61.57 -2.73 -43.73
N ALA A 336 -62.61 -3.55 -43.89
CA ALA A 336 -63.30 -4.22 -42.78
C ALA A 336 -63.83 -5.64 -43.14
N GLY A 337 -63.66 -6.59 -42.20
CA GLY A 337 -64.20 -7.95 -42.31
C GLY A 337 -64.47 -8.56 -40.94
N MET A 338 -65.74 -8.82 -40.63
CA MET A 338 -66.20 -9.37 -39.34
C MET A 338 -66.78 -10.79 -39.49
N GLU A 339 -67.18 -11.35 -38.35
CA GLU A 339 -67.95 -12.60 -38.14
C GLU A 339 -67.17 -13.94 -38.07
N SER A 340 -67.68 -14.96 -37.37
CA SER A 340 -68.40 -15.04 -36.08
C SER A 340 -68.51 -16.53 -35.69
N GLY A 341 -68.71 -16.86 -34.41
CA GLY A 341 -68.93 -18.24 -33.96
C GLY A 341 -68.55 -18.45 -32.50
N ASP A 342 -69.56 -18.55 -31.65
CA ASP A 342 -69.46 -18.69 -30.18
C ASP A 342 -70.30 -19.90 -29.71
N SER A 343 -70.37 -20.14 -28.39
CA SER A 343 -71.25 -21.10 -27.67
C SER A 343 -70.97 -22.62 -27.80
N ASP A 344 -71.20 -23.49 -26.79
CA ASP A 344 -71.44 -23.30 -25.34
C ASP A 344 -71.27 -24.63 -24.54
N ASP A 345 -71.39 -24.53 -23.21
CA ASP A 345 -72.03 -25.49 -22.26
C ASP A 345 -71.18 -26.47 -21.38
N GLU A 346 -70.94 -25.99 -20.16
CA GLU A 346 -70.88 -26.57 -18.79
C GLU A 346 -70.69 -28.07 -18.41
N GLY A 347 -70.11 -28.26 -17.20
CA GLY A 347 -70.75 -29.07 -16.12
C GLY A 347 -69.86 -29.96 -15.22
N GLY A 348 -69.89 -29.76 -13.87
CA GLY A 348 -69.61 -30.86 -12.90
C GLY A 348 -68.64 -30.65 -11.71
N SER A 349 -69.05 -29.84 -10.72
CA SER A 349 -68.73 -29.80 -9.26
C SER A 349 -67.96 -30.91 -8.49
N ASP A 350 -67.26 -30.47 -7.43
CA ASP A 350 -66.91 -31.14 -6.13
C ASP A 350 -65.91 -32.34 -6.13
N ASP A 351 -65.21 -32.73 -5.04
CA ASP A 351 -65.25 -32.39 -3.60
C ASP A 351 -63.82 -32.38 -2.95
N THR A 352 -63.76 -32.05 -1.66
CA THR A 352 -62.63 -31.91 -0.73
C THR A 352 -62.06 -33.24 -0.17
N GLY A 353 -60.92 -33.18 0.56
CA GLY A 353 -60.50 -34.28 1.45
C GLY A 353 -59.01 -34.36 1.80
N SER A 354 -58.64 -34.03 3.05
CA SER A 354 -57.31 -34.31 3.64
C SER A 354 -57.19 -35.77 4.12
N PRO A 355 -55.97 -36.24 4.43
CA PRO A 355 -55.80 -37.06 5.64
C PRO A 355 -54.61 -36.66 6.52
N THR A 356 -54.78 -36.87 7.83
CA THR A 356 -53.79 -36.68 8.91
C THR A 356 -52.96 -37.95 9.19
N PRO A 357 -51.82 -37.86 9.92
CA PRO A 357 -50.95 -39.00 10.24
C PRO A 357 -51.42 -39.80 11.47
N GLY A 358 -50.93 -41.04 11.63
CA GLY A 358 -51.15 -41.85 12.84
C GLY A 358 -50.24 -43.09 12.98
N ASP A 359 -49.50 -43.14 14.11
CA ASP A 359 -48.94 -44.24 14.91
C ASP A 359 -48.35 -45.54 14.29
N GLY A 360 -47.19 -45.98 14.84
CA GLY A 360 -46.43 -47.14 14.31
C GLY A 360 -45.47 -47.94 15.21
N ILE A 361 -45.27 -47.59 16.51
CA ILE A 361 -44.76 -48.49 17.58
C ILE A 361 -43.29 -49.05 17.48
N ARG A 362 -42.40 -48.51 18.35
CA ARG A 362 -41.36 -49.21 19.18
C ARG A 362 -40.15 -49.92 18.51
N ASP A 363 -39.04 -50.23 19.21
CA ASP A 363 -38.66 -50.12 20.65
C ASP A 363 -37.13 -49.80 20.81
N ASP A 364 -36.66 -49.78 22.05
CA ASP A 364 -35.26 -49.74 22.57
C ASP A 364 -34.59 -48.37 22.79
N ALA A 365 -33.90 -48.27 23.95
CA ALA A 365 -33.27 -47.08 24.54
C ALA A 365 -31.95 -47.45 25.24
N ASP A 366 -31.16 -46.45 25.64
CA ASP A 366 -30.24 -46.56 26.78
C ASP A 366 -30.00 -45.18 27.43
N ASP A 367 -29.50 -45.16 28.67
CA ASP A 367 -29.72 -44.09 29.67
C ASP A 367 -28.53 -43.13 29.96
N SER A 368 -28.82 -42.08 30.76
CA SER A 368 -27.89 -41.31 31.63
C SER A 368 -26.89 -40.36 30.95
N ASP A 369 -26.49 -39.18 31.47
CA ASP A 369 -26.87 -38.29 32.59
C ASP A 369 -26.30 -36.88 32.19
N GLY A 370 -26.58 -35.71 32.78
CA GLY A 370 -27.20 -35.27 34.03
C GLY A 370 -26.50 -33.97 34.50
N TYR A 371 -27.17 -33.11 35.29
CA TYR A 371 -26.72 -31.76 35.75
C TYR A 371 -26.60 -30.64 34.67
N GLY A 372 -27.30 -29.49 34.77
CA GLY A 372 -28.50 -29.20 35.56
C GLY A 372 -28.41 -28.14 36.68
N SER A 373 -28.26 -26.86 36.31
CA SER A 373 -28.69 -25.65 37.09
C SER A 373 -28.53 -24.41 36.19
N GLY A 374 -29.46 -23.45 36.06
CA GLY A 374 -30.63 -23.10 36.89
C GLY A 374 -30.28 -21.95 37.85
N ALA A 375 -31.03 -20.84 37.95
CA ALA A 375 -32.32 -20.43 37.37
C ALA A 375 -32.28 -18.91 37.01
N ALA A 376 -33.05 -18.40 36.04
CA ALA A 376 -34.44 -17.90 36.13
C ALA A 376 -34.65 -16.74 37.15
N GLY A 377 -35.47 -15.73 36.84
CA GLY A 377 -36.29 -15.52 35.63
C GLY A 377 -37.00 -14.16 35.64
N ASP A 378 -38.03 -14.05 34.80
CA ASP A 378 -39.26 -13.21 34.83
C ASP A 378 -39.21 -11.78 35.45
N GLY A 379 -39.80 -10.75 34.84
CA GLY A 379 -40.59 -10.70 33.61
C GLY A 379 -41.62 -9.55 33.61
N ASP A 380 -42.43 -9.52 32.56
CA ASP A 380 -43.57 -8.61 32.33
C ASP A 380 -43.27 -7.12 32.03
N SER A 381 -44.36 -6.39 31.76
CA SER A 381 -44.42 -5.26 30.81
C SER A 381 -45.38 -4.18 31.33
N ASP A 382 -45.17 -2.90 30.96
CA ASP A 382 -46.24 -1.91 30.97
C ASP A 382 -45.96 -0.79 29.94
N ASP A 383 -47.03 -0.14 29.47
CA ASP A 383 -46.99 0.93 28.46
C ASP A 383 -46.81 2.32 29.09
N GLY A 384 -46.45 3.33 28.28
CA GLY A 384 -46.22 4.68 28.77
C GLY A 384 -45.87 5.73 27.71
N GLU A 385 -46.78 5.99 26.77
CA GLU A 385 -46.77 7.26 26.03
C GLU A 385 -47.26 8.38 26.94
N ASP A 386 -46.59 9.55 26.92
CA ASP A 386 -47.28 10.81 27.11
C ASP A 386 -46.51 11.98 26.46
N SER A 387 -47.24 13.02 26.06
CA SER A 387 -46.70 14.16 25.31
C SER A 387 -47.30 15.48 25.80
N ASP A 388 -46.48 16.53 25.95
CA ASP A 388 -47.01 17.89 26.15
C ASP A 388 -46.11 18.95 25.48
N ALA A 389 -46.74 20.06 25.06
CA ALA A 389 -46.12 21.20 24.38
C ALA A 389 -47.03 22.45 24.43
N GLY A 390 -46.53 23.62 24.86
CA GLY A 390 -47.27 24.88 24.65
C GLY A 390 -46.79 26.18 25.32
N HIS A 391 -46.33 27.12 24.48
CA HIS A 391 -46.57 28.59 24.48
C HIS A 391 -46.03 29.59 25.53
N GLY A 392 -45.74 30.81 25.02
CA GLY A 392 -45.43 32.08 25.73
C GLY A 392 -43.99 32.59 25.46
N GLU A 393 -43.64 33.46 24.49
CA GLU A 393 -44.10 34.84 24.13
C GLU A 393 -43.79 35.90 25.23
N SER A 394 -43.18 37.09 24.97
CA SER A 394 -42.67 37.72 23.72
C SER A 394 -41.66 38.88 23.99
N GLU A 395 -41.05 39.42 22.91
CA GLU A 395 -40.48 40.78 22.70
C GLU A 395 -39.24 41.34 23.47
N GLY A 396 -38.41 42.13 22.75
CA GLY A 396 -37.35 43.01 23.31
C GLY A 396 -36.13 43.32 22.41
N GLU A 397 -36.28 44.28 21.47
CA GLU A 397 -35.24 44.87 20.57
C GLU A 397 -33.94 45.31 21.30
N GLY A 398 -32.72 45.26 20.75
CA GLY A 398 -32.14 46.02 19.61
C GLY A 398 -30.93 46.86 20.13
N GLU A 399 -29.92 47.34 19.41
CA GLU A 399 -29.47 47.22 17.99
C GLU A 399 -27.90 47.23 17.95
N GLU A 400 -27.29 47.29 16.75
CA GLU A 400 -25.84 47.36 16.50
C GLU A 400 -25.30 48.80 16.51
N GLU A 401 -23.97 49.00 16.66
CA GLU A 401 -23.21 50.04 15.92
C GLU A 401 -21.69 49.83 16.03
N ASP A 402 -21.02 49.66 14.88
CA ASP A 402 -19.58 49.92 14.68
C ASP A 402 -19.42 51.35 14.15
N ASP A 403 -18.42 52.12 14.59
CA ASP A 403 -17.66 52.98 13.66
C ASP A 403 -16.29 53.44 14.23
N ALA A 404 -15.41 53.91 13.36
CA ALA A 404 -14.02 54.27 13.67
C ALA A 404 -13.64 55.73 13.31
N ALA A 405 -12.75 56.34 14.09
CA ALA A 405 -12.09 57.60 13.74
C ALA A 405 -10.70 57.76 14.41
N ASP A 406 -9.89 58.65 13.84
CA ASP A 406 -8.45 58.85 14.10
C ASP A 406 -8.16 60.16 14.89
N HIS A 407 -6.86 60.47 15.09
CA HIS A 407 -6.23 61.78 15.35
C HIS A 407 -5.78 62.19 16.77
N THR A 408 -4.51 61.84 17.07
CA THR A 408 -3.37 62.73 17.41
C THR A 408 -3.33 63.66 18.65
N ASP A 409 -2.18 63.56 19.35
CA ASP A 409 -1.38 64.59 20.05
C ASP A 409 -1.89 65.28 21.36
N GLY A 410 -0.99 65.43 22.34
CA GLY A 410 -1.18 66.34 23.50
C GLY A 410 -0.38 66.02 24.77
N GLU A 411 0.82 66.59 24.91
CA GLU A 411 1.79 66.42 26.02
C GLU A 411 1.23 66.48 27.48
N GLY A 412 1.86 65.71 28.38
CA GLY A 412 1.70 65.87 29.84
C GLY A 412 2.83 65.21 30.64
N LYS A 413 3.83 66.01 31.08
CA LYS A 413 4.93 65.55 31.95
C LYS A 413 4.69 65.95 33.41
N GLU A 414 4.85 65.01 34.32
CA GLU A 414 5.42 65.27 35.66
C GLU A 414 6.42 64.15 36.01
N ASN A 415 7.63 64.54 36.43
CA ASN A 415 8.62 63.64 37.04
C ASN A 415 8.57 63.86 38.56
N GLU A 416 8.71 62.78 39.34
CA GLU A 416 9.43 62.85 40.62
C GLU A 416 10.50 61.74 40.64
N ASP A 417 11.67 62.06 41.18
CA ASP A 417 12.91 61.33 40.91
C ASP A 417 13.33 60.31 42.00
N ALA A 418 14.14 59.35 41.54
CA ALA A 418 15.25 58.71 42.27
C ALA A 418 14.97 57.87 43.54
N ALA A 419 15.15 56.55 43.37
CA ALA A 419 15.78 55.68 44.36
C ALA A 419 16.67 54.63 43.66
N GLU A 420 17.84 55.05 43.14
CA GLU A 420 18.85 54.12 42.62
C GLU A 420 19.63 53.44 43.77
N ALA A 421 19.67 52.10 43.77
CA ALA A 421 20.79 51.26 44.25
C ALA A 421 20.46 49.76 44.10
N PRO A 422 21.44 48.91 43.73
CA PRO A 422 22.45 49.10 42.70
C PRO A 422 22.41 47.97 41.64
N GLU A 423 23.10 48.14 40.51
CA GLU A 423 23.46 47.01 39.64
C GLU A 423 24.65 46.26 40.26
N ASP A 424 24.44 45.05 40.76
CA ASP A 424 25.50 44.06 41.01
C ASP A 424 25.31 42.89 40.04
N SER A 425 26.21 42.77 39.06
CA SER A 425 26.17 41.76 37.99
C SER A 425 27.24 40.68 38.20
N GLU A 426 27.03 39.82 39.20
CA GLU A 426 27.91 38.68 39.48
C GLU A 426 27.20 37.31 39.36
N SER A 427 27.94 36.34 38.82
CA SER A 427 27.56 34.95 38.52
C SER A 427 26.46 34.76 37.44
N GLY A 428 26.87 34.22 36.30
CA GLY A 428 25.94 33.58 35.36
C GLY A 428 25.54 32.20 35.92
N PHE A 429 24.46 32.17 36.71
CA PHE A 429 23.86 30.95 37.22
C PHE A 429 22.77 30.50 36.25
N VAL A 430 23.04 29.48 35.44
CA VAL A 430 21.97 28.78 34.71
C VAL A 430 21.12 28.02 35.74
N PRO A 431 19.82 28.30 35.85
CA PRO A 431 18.95 27.61 36.81
C PRO A 431 18.87 26.12 36.48
N ALA A 432 18.68 25.28 37.50
CA ALA A 432 18.46 23.86 37.24
C ALA A 432 17.16 23.66 36.43
N PRO A 433 17.04 22.64 35.55
CA PRO A 433 15.82 22.40 34.77
C PRO A 433 14.55 22.33 35.62
N ASP A 434 14.65 21.79 36.85
CA ASP A 434 13.55 21.65 37.80
C ASP A 434 13.10 22.99 38.43
N GLU A 435 13.94 24.03 38.37
CA GLU A 435 13.69 25.36 38.97
C GLU A 435 13.07 26.36 37.98
N MET A 436 13.07 26.04 36.69
CA MET A 436 12.66 26.93 35.60
C MET A 436 11.16 26.77 35.25
N THR A 437 10.46 27.87 34.97
CA THR A 437 9.07 27.81 34.49
C THR A 437 9.00 27.42 33.01
N LEU A 438 7.84 26.98 32.53
CA LEU A 438 7.64 26.71 31.09
C LEU A 438 7.81 28.00 30.27
N GLU A 439 7.29 29.13 30.74
CA GLU A 439 7.43 30.43 30.08
C GLU A 439 8.89 30.91 30.00
N ASP A 440 9.69 30.72 31.06
CA ASP A 440 11.12 31.06 31.07
C ASP A 440 11.93 30.14 30.15
N ALA A 441 11.66 28.82 30.20
CA ALA A 441 12.31 27.84 29.33
C ALA A 441 12.03 28.12 27.85
N LEU A 442 10.77 28.44 27.52
CA LEU A 442 10.37 28.86 26.18
C LEU A 442 11.11 30.13 25.73
N LYS A 443 11.20 31.16 26.60
CA LYS A 443 11.93 32.40 26.28
C LYS A 443 13.42 32.13 26.03
N ALA A 444 14.08 31.34 26.88
CA ALA A 444 15.48 30.96 26.72
C ALA A 444 15.74 30.20 25.40
N LEU A 445 14.75 29.47 24.90
CA LEU A 445 14.79 28.78 23.61
C LEU A 445 14.56 29.72 22.41
N ASP A 446 13.94 30.88 22.58
CA ASP A 446 13.84 31.91 21.52
C ASP A 446 15.16 32.67 21.32
N GLU A 447 15.96 32.79 22.38
CA GLU A 447 17.25 33.51 22.40
C GLU A 447 18.41 32.69 21.80
N MET A 448 18.15 31.45 21.37
CA MET A 448 19.14 30.50 20.82
C MET A 448 19.38 30.71 19.30
N GLU A 449 20.47 31.38 18.94
CA GLU A 449 20.82 31.66 17.53
C GLU A 449 21.32 30.44 16.71
N ASP A 450 21.89 29.42 17.36
CA ASP A 450 22.76 28.44 16.68
C ASP A 450 22.04 27.14 16.29
N GLY A 451 21.82 26.93 14.99
CA GLY A 451 21.15 25.75 14.42
C GLY A 451 21.68 24.39 14.90
N THR A 452 20.76 23.54 15.38
CA THR A 452 20.97 22.11 15.66
C THR A 452 21.09 21.28 14.37
N GLY A 453 21.44 20.01 14.50
CA GLY A 453 21.60 19.05 13.39
C GLY A 453 20.29 18.46 12.86
N GLU A 454 20.43 17.54 11.89
CA GLU A 454 19.35 16.64 11.43
C GLU A 454 18.79 15.83 12.62
N MET A 455 17.47 15.69 12.66
CA MET A 455 16.73 15.06 13.75
C MET A 455 16.80 13.53 13.76
N THR A 456 16.24 12.92 14.80
CA THR A 456 16.17 11.45 14.92
C THR A 456 15.09 10.88 13.99
N GLU A 457 13.96 11.58 13.84
CA GLU A 457 12.99 11.40 12.74
C GLU A 457 13.66 11.56 11.37
N ASP A 458 14.39 12.66 11.11
CA ASP A 458 15.08 12.90 9.82
C ASP A 458 16.06 11.75 9.49
N ALA A 459 16.93 11.39 10.44
CA ALA A 459 17.92 10.33 10.25
C ALA A 459 17.26 8.96 10.03
N LEU A 460 16.10 8.71 10.64
CA LEU A 460 15.30 7.50 10.42
C LEU A 460 14.63 7.49 9.05
N SER A 461 13.92 8.56 8.68
CA SER A 461 13.23 8.66 7.39
C SER A 461 14.22 8.67 6.22
N ALA A 462 15.37 9.33 6.38
CA ALA A 462 16.49 9.27 5.43
C ALA A 462 17.10 7.86 5.34
N THR A 463 17.22 7.13 6.47
CA THR A 463 17.68 5.73 6.47
C THR A 463 16.71 4.81 5.73
N ILE A 464 15.41 4.89 6.04
CA ILE A 464 14.35 4.11 5.38
C ILE A 464 14.32 4.42 3.88
N SER A 465 14.35 5.71 3.50
CA SER A 465 14.40 6.17 2.11
C SER A 465 15.62 5.63 1.36
N LYS A 466 16.79 5.66 2.00
CA LYS A 466 18.07 5.17 1.44
C LYS A 466 18.07 3.66 1.24
N GLU A 467 17.55 2.89 2.20
CA GLU A 467 17.40 1.43 2.03
C GLU A 467 16.44 1.13 0.87
N LEU A 468 15.28 1.79 0.80
CA LEU A 468 14.29 1.64 -0.28
C LEU A 468 14.85 2.01 -1.67
N MET A 469 15.69 3.04 -1.76
CA MET A 469 16.40 3.41 -2.99
C MET A 469 17.57 2.47 -3.33
N SER A 470 17.98 1.60 -2.41
CA SER A 470 19.04 0.59 -2.62
C SER A 470 18.51 -0.81 -2.96
N THR A 471 17.22 -1.08 -2.74
CA THR A 471 16.51 -2.27 -3.25
C THR A 471 16.54 -2.29 -4.78
N SER A 472 16.40 -3.47 -5.40
CA SER A 472 16.57 -3.58 -6.85
C SER A 472 15.48 -2.82 -7.61
N LEU A 473 15.91 -1.98 -8.56
CA LEU A 473 15.02 -1.28 -9.50
C LEU A 473 14.28 -2.23 -10.48
N SER A 474 14.48 -3.55 -10.37
CA SER A 474 13.82 -4.57 -11.17
C SER A 474 12.51 -5.11 -10.56
N GLU A 475 12.16 -4.73 -9.33
CA GLU A 475 11.10 -5.34 -8.55
C GLU A 475 9.82 -4.49 -8.52
N TYR A 476 8.67 -5.17 -8.49
CA TYR A 476 7.37 -4.53 -8.67
C TYR A 476 6.97 -3.76 -7.41
N ARG A 477 6.71 -2.45 -7.56
CA ARG A 477 6.48 -1.53 -6.44
C ARG A 477 5.61 -0.35 -6.88
N PRO A 478 4.32 -0.30 -6.52
CA PRO A 478 3.47 0.87 -6.79
C PRO A 478 3.96 2.13 -6.06
N TYR A 479 3.72 3.31 -6.64
CA TYR A 479 4.04 4.59 -6.03
C TYR A 479 3.07 4.98 -4.90
N ASP A 480 1.78 4.68 -5.04
CA ASP A 480 0.74 5.01 -4.07
C ASP A 480 -0.31 3.89 -4.05
N ARG A 481 -0.58 3.33 -2.87
CA ARG A 481 -1.59 2.30 -2.61
C ARG A 481 -2.77 2.83 -1.77
N SER A 482 -2.75 4.11 -1.40
CA SER A 482 -3.71 4.73 -0.47
C SER A 482 -5.11 4.87 -1.06
N TYR A 483 -5.20 4.82 -2.39
CA TYR A 483 -6.44 4.97 -3.17
C TYR A 483 -6.99 3.62 -3.66
N ASP A 484 -6.22 2.51 -3.58
CA ASP A 484 -6.62 1.21 -4.13
C ASP A 484 -7.96 0.72 -3.55
N PHE A 485 -8.84 0.20 -4.42
CA PHE A 485 -10.18 -0.27 -4.06
C PHE A 485 -10.37 -1.76 -4.37
N ILE A 486 -10.90 -2.49 -3.39
CA ILE A 486 -11.52 -3.81 -3.55
C ILE A 486 -12.76 -3.87 -2.65
N GLY A 487 -13.93 -4.14 -3.23
CA GLY A 487 -15.22 -4.01 -2.52
C GLY A 487 -16.41 -4.11 -3.47
N LEU A 488 -17.64 -4.04 -2.96
CA LEU A 488 -18.86 -4.07 -3.80
C LEU A 488 -18.88 -2.86 -4.75
N ILE A 489 -19.24 -3.08 -6.01
CA ILE A 489 -19.24 -2.00 -7.02
C ILE A 489 -20.14 -0.82 -6.65
N ASP A 490 -21.18 -1.05 -5.85
CA ASP A 490 -22.07 0.00 -5.34
C ASP A 490 -21.34 1.01 -4.44
N GLU A 491 -20.27 0.59 -3.76
CA GLU A 491 -19.43 1.40 -2.87
C GLU A 491 -18.35 2.22 -3.62
N ALA A 492 -18.14 1.98 -4.92
CA ALA A 492 -17.00 2.53 -5.65
C ALA A 492 -17.00 4.06 -5.71
N GLU A 493 -18.16 4.70 -5.96
CA GLU A 493 -18.28 6.17 -5.93
C GLU A 493 -17.95 6.73 -4.54
N GLU A 494 -18.45 6.09 -3.48
CA GLU A 494 -18.20 6.53 -2.10
C GLU A 494 -16.74 6.37 -1.70
N HIS A 495 -16.09 5.27 -2.09
CA HIS A 495 -14.66 5.07 -1.86
C HIS A 495 -13.82 6.16 -2.55
N VAL A 496 -14.12 6.49 -3.81
CA VAL A 496 -13.43 7.55 -4.55
C VAL A 496 -13.66 8.92 -3.88
N LYS A 497 -14.87 9.24 -3.42
CA LYS A 497 -15.14 10.47 -2.64
C LYS A 497 -14.36 10.49 -1.32
N ARG A 498 -14.36 9.36 -0.59
CA ARG A 498 -13.72 9.19 0.72
C ARG A 498 -12.21 9.34 0.64
N THR A 499 -11.55 8.60 -0.25
CA THR A 499 -10.10 8.67 -0.46
C THR A 499 -9.66 10.06 -0.92
N ARG A 500 -10.39 10.70 -1.84
CA ARG A 500 -10.13 12.09 -2.26
C ARG A 500 -10.23 13.10 -1.10
N LYS A 501 -11.16 12.91 -0.15
CA LYS A 501 -11.28 13.75 1.05
C LYS A 501 -10.16 13.50 2.06
N THR A 502 -9.73 12.25 2.21
CA THR A 502 -8.77 11.80 3.22
C THR A 502 -7.31 12.08 2.82
N PHE A 503 -6.93 11.65 1.61
CA PHE A 503 -5.54 11.66 1.13
C PHE A 503 -5.22 12.83 0.18
N GLY A 504 -6.25 13.49 -0.34
CA GLY A 504 -6.14 14.63 -1.26
C GLY A 504 -6.80 14.36 -2.61
N ALA A 505 -7.10 15.42 -3.36
CA ALA A 505 -7.66 15.28 -4.70
C ALA A 505 -6.58 14.88 -5.70
N ILE A 506 -6.73 13.72 -6.35
CA ILE A 506 -5.94 13.32 -7.51
C ILE A 506 -6.63 13.73 -8.83
N PRO A 507 -5.91 13.95 -9.94
CA PRO A 507 -6.51 14.02 -11.26
C PRO A 507 -7.14 12.68 -11.64
N MET A 508 -8.14 12.68 -12.54
CA MET A 508 -8.87 11.46 -12.93
C MET A 508 -9.24 11.47 -14.42
N HIS A 509 -9.10 10.32 -15.10
CA HIS A 509 -9.55 10.13 -16.48
C HIS A 509 -11.09 10.12 -16.67
N SER A 510 -11.87 10.15 -15.60
CA SER A 510 -13.34 10.22 -15.66
C SER A 510 -13.93 10.87 -14.41
N PRO A 511 -15.06 11.60 -14.53
CA PRO A 511 -15.84 12.10 -13.40
C PRO A 511 -16.23 11.02 -12.39
N VAL A 512 -16.42 11.43 -11.13
CA VAL A 512 -16.64 10.52 -9.99
C VAL A 512 -18.02 9.86 -10.02
N ASP A 513 -19.04 10.55 -10.52
CA ASP A 513 -20.40 10.05 -10.69
C ASP A 513 -20.50 8.86 -11.66
N ARG A 514 -19.55 8.69 -12.60
CA ARG A 514 -19.47 7.50 -13.46
C ARG A 514 -19.27 6.19 -12.70
N TYR A 515 -18.73 6.24 -11.48
CA TYR A 515 -18.56 5.06 -10.62
C TYR A 515 -19.85 4.67 -9.87
N ARG A 516 -20.93 5.45 -9.99
CA ARG A 516 -22.23 5.17 -9.36
C ARG A 516 -23.02 4.11 -10.14
N MET A 517 -23.63 3.17 -9.42
CA MET A 517 -24.65 2.28 -9.98
C MET A 517 -25.97 3.05 -10.14
N VAL A 518 -26.54 3.06 -11.35
CA VAL A 518 -27.73 3.86 -11.69
C VAL A 518 -28.98 2.98 -11.88
N PRO A 519 -30.21 3.47 -11.57
CA PRO A 519 -31.45 2.71 -11.76
C PRO A 519 -31.63 2.16 -13.18
N GLU A 520 -31.16 2.90 -14.18
CA GLU A 520 -31.20 2.54 -15.59
C GLU A 520 -30.30 1.34 -15.93
N GLY A 521 -29.40 0.91 -15.03
CA GLY A 521 -28.49 -0.21 -15.21
C GLY A 521 -29.18 -1.48 -15.68
N ARG A 522 -30.40 -1.76 -15.18
CA ARG A 522 -31.18 -2.92 -15.60
C ARG A 522 -31.58 -2.83 -17.08
N LYS A 523 -32.03 -1.66 -17.52
CA LYS A 523 -32.38 -1.37 -18.92
C LYS A 523 -31.13 -1.37 -19.81
N LEU A 524 -29.97 -0.98 -19.29
CA LEU A 524 -28.69 -1.10 -19.99
C LEU A 524 -28.27 -2.57 -20.20
N PHE A 525 -28.49 -3.45 -19.22
CA PHE A 525 -28.29 -4.89 -19.38
C PHE A 525 -29.17 -5.47 -20.49
N GLU A 526 -30.48 -5.20 -20.43
CA GLU A 526 -31.47 -5.61 -21.43
C GLU A 526 -31.10 -5.08 -22.85
N LEU A 527 -30.60 -3.85 -22.93
CA LEU A 527 -30.24 -3.19 -24.20
C LEU A 527 -28.88 -3.62 -24.79
N LYS A 528 -27.88 -3.91 -23.96
CA LYS A 528 -26.48 -4.11 -24.39
C LYS A 528 -25.91 -5.51 -24.16
N ILE A 529 -26.42 -6.27 -23.18
CA ILE A 529 -25.89 -7.59 -22.80
C ILE A 529 -26.85 -8.70 -23.22
N GLU A 530 -28.14 -8.58 -22.92
CA GLU A 530 -29.13 -9.65 -23.13
C GLU A 530 -29.29 -10.06 -24.61
N LYS A 531 -28.99 -9.15 -25.55
CA LYS A 531 -28.95 -9.43 -27.00
C LYS A 531 -27.83 -10.39 -27.43
N HIS A 532 -26.80 -10.58 -26.61
CA HIS A 532 -25.72 -11.56 -26.84
C HIS A 532 -25.99 -12.89 -26.11
N LEU A 533 -27.08 -13.00 -25.33
CA LEU A 533 -27.43 -14.22 -24.61
C LEU A 533 -28.29 -15.14 -25.49
N SER A 534 -27.76 -16.31 -25.84
CA SER A 534 -28.48 -17.34 -26.58
C SER A 534 -29.31 -18.24 -25.66
N ALA A 535 -30.61 -18.33 -25.95
CA ALA A 535 -31.58 -19.08 -25.15
C ALA A 535 -31.19 -20.57 -25.04
N GLY A 536 -30.97 -21.03 -23.81
CA GLY A 536 -30.63 -22.44 -23.52
C GLY A 536 -29.14 -22.76 -23.41
N VAL A 537 -28.23 -21.81 -23.66
CA VAL A 537 -26.79 -22.06 -23.45
C VAL A 537 -26.50 -22.34 -21.97
N SER A 538 -26.96 -21.49 -21.04
CA SER A 538 -26.75 -21.68 -19.60
C SER A 538 -27.33 -22.99 -19.06
N SER A 539 -28.46 -23.47 -19.61
CA SER A 539 -29.09 -24.73 -19.16
C SER A 539 -28.45 -25.97 -19.77
N THR A 540 -27.78 -25.83 -20.92
CA THR A 540 -26.92 -26.88 -21.51
C THR A 540 -25.60 -26.94 -20.73
N LEU A 541 -24.97 -25.79 -20.50
CA LEU A 541 -23.77 -25.60 -19.68
C LEU A 541 -23.95 -26.17 -18.26
N ALA A 542 -25.08 -25.88 -17.61
CA ALA A 542 -25.42 -26.44 -16.30
C ALA A 542 -25.48 -27.98 -16.32
N LYS A 543 -26.18 -28.58 -17.29
CA LYS A 543 -26.29 -30.04 -17.43
C LYS A 543 -24.95 -30.70 -17.73
N ASP A 544 -24.08 -30.05 -18.49
CA ASP A 544 -22.76 -30.59 -18.80
C ASP A 544 -21.79 -30.51 -17.63
N LEU A 545 -21.81 -29.41 -16.86
CA LEU A 545 -21.06 -29.29 -15.61
C LEU A 545 -21.59 -30.23 -14.52
N GLU A 546 -22.91 -30.38 -14.40
CA GLU A 546 -23.55 -31.38 -13.51
C GLU A 546 -23.11 -32.80 -13.90
N ARG A 547 -23.21 -33.15 -15.18
CA ARG A 547 -22.78 -34.44 -15.73
C ARG A 547 -21.28 -34.69 -15.52
N ALA A 548 -20.46 -33.66 -15.65
CA ALA A 548 -19.03 -33.71 -15.35
C ALA A 548 -18.81 -34.05 -13.87
N ILE A 549 -19.30 -33.23 -12.93
CA ILE A 549 -19.15 -33.42 -11.48
C ILE A 549 -19.72 -34.78 -11.04
N ALA A 550 -20.91 -35.13 -11.51
CA ALA A 550 -21.57 -36.40 -11.20
C ALA A 550 -20.86 -37.64 -11.75
N SER A 551 -19.98 -37.50 -12.76
CA SER A 551 -19.21 -38.64 -13.28
C SER A 551 -18.25 -39.24 -12.24
N ARG A 552 -17.72 -38.41 -11.32
CA ARG A 552 -16.92 -38.85 -10.16
C ARG A 552 -17.76 -39.29 -8.96
N ASN A 553 -19.07 -38.97 -8.90
CA ASN A 553 -20.00 -39.43 -7.86
C ASN A 553 -20.42 -40.90 -8.03
N ARG A 554 -19.45 -41.83 -8.02
CA ARG A 554 -19.70 -43.27 -8.11
C ARG A 554 -19.10 -44.01 -6.93
N VAL A 555 -19.98 -44.51 -6.06
CA VAL A 555 -19.62 -45.51 -5.05
C VAL A 555 -19.26 -46.81 -5.76
N GLN A 556 -17.97 -47.07 -5.93
CA GLN A 556 -17.49 -48.30 -6.57
C GLN A 556 -17.10 -49.33 -5.51
N PHE A 557 -17.60 -50.56 -5.66
CA PHE A 557 -17.10 -51.69 -4.89
C PHE A 557 -15.98 -52.37 -5.68
N ILE A 558 -14.72 -52.20 -5.27
CA ILE A 558 -13.59 -52.91 -5.88
C ILE A 558 -13.56 -54.35 -5.31
N PRO A 559 -13.79 -55.39 -6.12
CA PRO A 559 -13.64 -56.78 -5.70
C PRO A 559 -12.16 -57.20 -5.74
N GLY A 560 -11.82 -58.37 -5.18
CA GLY A 560 -10.45 -58.89 -5.26
C GLY A 560 -9.51 -58.34 -4.18
N GLN A 561 -10.07 -57.82 -3.09
CA GLN A 561 -9.32 -57.28 -1.95
C GLN A 561 -9.07 -58.38 -0.92
N ARG A 562 -7.96 -58.29 -0.17
CA ARG A 562 -7.61 -59.20 0.94
C ARG A 562 -8.29 -58.85 2.27
N ARG A 563 -8.94 -57.68 2.36
CA ARG A 563 -9.71 -57.18 3.51
C ARG A 563 -10.90 -56.34 3.01
N GLY A 564 -11.99 -56.27 3.77
CA GLY A 564 -13.19 -55.49 3.45
C GLY A 564 -14.48 -56.22 3.85
N ARG A 565 -15.59 -55.96 3.15
CA ARG A 565 -16.81 -56.79 3.22
C ARG A 565 -16.65 -57.97 2.26
N ILE A 566 -17.19 -59.15 2.60
CA ILE A 566 -17.08 -60.33 1.74
C ILE A 566 -17.74 -60.06 0.36
N HIS A 567 -17.10 -60.53 -0.71
CA HIS A 567 -17.64 -60.54 -2.07
C HIS A 567 -18.01 -61.97 -2.45
N GLY A 568 -19.31 -62.31 -2.39
CA GLY A 568 -19.78 -63.70 -2.59
C GLY A 568 -19.28 -64.33 -3.89
N ALA A 569 -19.27 -63.57 -4.99
CA ALA A 569 -18.79 -64.03 -6.29
C ALA A 569 -17.27 -64.30 -6.36
N ASN A 570 -16.47 -63.89 -5.36
CA ASN A 570 -15.05 -64.25 -5.25
C ASN A 570 -14.79 -65.45 -4.34
N LEU A 571 -15.77 -65.98 -3.60
CA LEU A 571 -15.51 -67.02 -2.57
C LEU A 571 -14.85 -68.29 -3.11
N TYR A 572 -15.05 -68.61 -4.39
CA TYR A 572 -14.38 -69.73 -5.08
C TYR A 572 -12.83 -69.64 -5.02
N ARG A 573 -12.27 -68.43 -4.86
CA ARG A 573 -10.82 -68.19 -4.84
C ARG A 573 -10.15 -68.80 -3.60
N LEU A 574 -10.88 -69.03 -2.50
CA LEU A 574 -10.35 -69.77 -1.35
C LEU A 574 -9.96 -71.21 -1.70
N ALA A 575 -10.71 -71.87 -2.60
CA ALA A 575 -10.36 -73.20 -3.10
C ALA A 575 -9.12 -73.19 -4.00
N MET A 576 -8.74 -72.02 -4.52
CA MET A 576 -7.51 -71.77 -5.28
C MET A 576 -6.40 -71.15 -4.41
N ASN A 577 -6.57 -71.17 -3.08
CA ASN A 577 -5.65 -70.61 -2.09
C ASN A 577 -5.37 -69.10 -2.26
N ASP A 578 -6.33 -68.35 -2.79
CA ASP A 578 -6.26 -66.90 -3.05
C ASP A 578 -7.29 -66.15 -2.16
N ASP A 579 -6.76 -65.43 -1.17
CA ASP A 579 -7.50 -64.71 -0.11
C ASP A 579 -8.17 -63.41 -0.57
N ARG A 580 -8.11 -63.10 -1.87
CA ARG A 580 -8.73 -61.92 -2.50
C ARG A 580 -10.25 -62.06 -2.67
N VAL A 581 -10.95 -62.37 -1.57
CA VAL A 581 -12.39 -62.64 -1.52
C VAL A 581 -13.24 -61.50 -0.97
N PHE A 582 -12.62 -60.38 -0.61
CA PHE A 582 -13.32 -59.21 -0.12
C PHE A 582 -13.54 -58.18 -1.25
N ARG A 583 -14.49 -57.28 -0.99
CA ARG A 583 -14.66 -56.01 -1.69
C ARG A 583 -14.46 -54.86 -0.71
N LYS A 584 -13.78 -53.81 -1.16
CA LYS A 584 -13.72 -52.51 -0.46
C LYS A 584 -14.73 -51.58 -1.13
N LYS A 585 -15.45 -50.78 -0.32
CA LYS A 585 -16.22 -49.63 -0.81
C LYS A 585 -15.22 -48.49 -1.03
N GLU A 586 -15.16 -47.97 -2.25
CA GLU A 586 -14.42 -46.75 -2.57
C GLU A 586 -15.43 -45.62 -2.74
N ASP A 587 -15.33 -44.64 -1.83
CA ASP A 587 -16.21 -43.48 -1.79
C ASP A 587 -15.46 -42.27 -2.36
N HIS A 588 -15.63 -42.06 -3.67
CA HIS A 588 -15.32 -40.77 -4.26
C HIS A 588 -16.33 -39.74 -3.72
N ARG A 589 -15.82 -38.66 -3.10
CA ARG A 589 -16.63 -37.51 -2.71
C ARG A 589 -17.03 -36.72 -3.95
N ALA A 590 -18.14 -35.98 -3.85
CA ALA A 590 -18.48 -34.95 -4.81
C ALA A 590 -17.37 -33.90 -4.87
N VAL A 591 -17.08 -33.39 -6.07
CA VAL A 591 -16.11 -32.31 -6.24
C VAL A 591 -16.70 -31.04 -5.65
N ASN A 592 -16.24 -30.66 -4.46
CA ASN A 592 -16.63 -29.42 -3.81
C ASN A 592 -15.83 -28.27 -4.43
N ALA A 593 -16.46 -27.44 -5.26
CA ALA A 593 -15.80 -26.43 -6.06
C ALA A 593 -16.42 -25.04 -5.89
N CYS A 594 -15.62 -23.98 -6.05
CA CYS A 594 -16.09 -22.60 -6.16
C CYS A 594 -15.32 -21.86 -7.27
N VAL A 595 -15.99 -20.89 -7.92
CA VAL A 595 -15.49 -20.24 -9.15
C VAL A 595 -15.49 -18.71 -9.03
N GLN A 596 -14.34 -18.09 -9.23
CA GLN A 596 -14.19 -16.66 -9.40
C GLN A 596 -14.07 -16.31 -10.89
N GLN A 597 -14.88 -15.36 -11.34
CA GLN A 597 -14.80 -14.79 -12.67
C GLN A 597 -14.25 -13.36 -12.56
N VAL A 598 -13.12 -13.10 -13.23
CA VAL A 598 -12.42 -11.82 -13.23
C VAL A 598 -12.52 -11.21 -14.61
N ILE A 599 -13.15 -10.05 -14.73
CA ILE A 599 -13.37 -9.36 -16.02
C ILE A 599 -12.40 -8.18 -16.13
N ASP A 600 -11.63 -8.15 -17.21
CA ASP A 600 -10.83 -7.00 -17.60
C ASP A 600 -11.77 -5.84 -17.97
N LEU A 601 -11.65 -4.72 -17.25
CA LEU A 601 -12.43 -3.51 -17.43
C LEU A 601 -11.58 -2.39 -18.04
N SER A 602 -10.54 -2.70 -18.81
CA SER A 602 -9.76 -1.69 -19.53
C SER A 602 -10.46 -1.13 -20.77
N GLY A 603 -9.97 0.02 -21.27
CA GLY A 603 -10.49 0.69 -22.46
C GLY A 603 -10.36 -0.15 -23.74
N SER A 604 -9.42 -1.09 -23.81
CA SER A 604 -9.30 -2.03 -24.95
C SER A 604 -10.50 -2.97 -25.04
N MET A 605 -11.13 -3.30 -23.91
CA MET A 605 -12.37 -4.07 -23.80
C MET A 605 -13.62 -3.26 -24.20
N GLY A 606 -13.51 -1.98 -24.57
CA GLY A 606 -14.65 -1.15 -24.95
C GLY A 606 -15.57 -1.74 -26.05
N GLY A 607 -16.86 -1.44 -25.97
CA GLY A 607 -17.86 -1.83 -26.96
C GLY A 607 -18.19 -3.33 -26.97
N ARG A 608 -17.92 -4.03 -28.08
CA ARG A 608 -18.35 -5.44 -28.25
C ARG A 608 -17.64 -6.41 -27.29
N LYS A 609 -16.40 -6.15 -26.89
CA LYS A 609 -15.63 -7.07 -26.03
C LYS A 609 -16.22 -7.13 -24.61
N ILE A 610 -16.44 -5.99 -23.95
CA ILE A 610 -17.06 -5.94 -22.62
C ILE A 610 -18.48 -6.50 -22.63
N GLN A 611 -19.27 -6.24 -23.69
CA GLN A 611 -20.59 -6.85 -23.87
C GLN A 611 -20.51 -8.39 -23.93
N LEU A 612 -19.59 -8.93 -24.73
CA LEU A 612 -19.36 -10.38 -24.84
C LEU A 612 -18.82 -10.97 -23.53
N ALA A 613 -17.92 -10.28 -22.83
CA ALA A 613 -17.35 -10.73 -21.56
C ALA A 613 -18.41 -10.77 -20.44
N LEU A 614 -19.23 -9.72 -20.31
CA LEU A 614 -20.34 -9.68 -19.36
C LEU A 614 -21.42 -10.73 -19.67
N ALA A 615 -21.78 -10.89 -20.95
CA ALA A 615 -22.71 -11.93 -21.39
C ALA A 615 -22.16 -13.35 -21.10
N SER A 616 -20.85 -13.54 -21.26
CA SER A 616 -20.17 -14.81 -20.94
C SER A 616 -20.15 -15.08 -19.44
N ALA A 617 -19.77 -14.09 -18.63
CA ALA A 617 -19.72 -14.20 -17.16
C ALA A 617 -21.11 -14.45 -16.56
N TYR A 618 -22.15 -13.80 -17.12
CA TYR A 618 -23.55 -14.03 -16.78
C TYR A 618 -23.98 -15.46 -17.13
N THR A 619 -23.69 -15.93 -18.35
CA THR A 619 -24.05 -17.28 -18.82
C THR A 619 -23.41 -18.38 -17.97
N ILE A 620 -22.14 -18.21 -17.61
CA ILE A 620 -21.42 -19.11 -16.70
C ILE A 620 -22.00 -19.04 -15.28
N ALA A 621 -22.26 -17.84 -14.74
CA ALA A 621 -22.79 -17.69 -13.38
C ALA A 621 -24.21 -18.26 -13.23
N ASP A 622 -25.11 -18.03 -14.19
CA ASP A 622 -26.45 -18.65 -14.22
C ASP A 622 -26.37 -20.18 -14.32
N ALA A 623 -25.41 -20.73 -15.07
CA ALA A 623 -25.20 -22.17 -15.11
C ALA A 623 -24.69 -22.75 -13.78
N LEU A 624 -23.71 -22.09 -13.14
CA LEU A 624 -23.17 -22.46 -11.82
C LEU A 624 -24.23 -22.33 -10.72
N ASP A 625 -25.07 -21.29 -10.80
CA ASP A 625 -26.14 -21.02 -9.85
C ASP A 625 -27.25 -22.07 -9.87
N ARG A 626 -27.49 -22.72 -11.02
CA ARG A 626 -28.45 -23.83 -11.19
C ARG A 626 -27.95 -25.14 -10.56
N ILE A 627 -26.64 -25.37 -10.59
CA ILE A 627 -26.00 -26.56 -9.99
C ILE A 627 -25.49 -26.32 -8.55
N ASN A 628 -25.81 -25.16 -7.97
CA ASN A 628 -25.40 -24.73 -6.64
C ASN A 628 -23.88 -24.70 -6.39
N VAL A 629 -23.08 -24.36 -7.41
CA VAL A 629 -21.65 -24.09 -7.25
C VAL A 629 -21.46 -22.62 -6.83
N PRO A 630 -20.86 -22.32 -5.66
CA PRO A 630 -20.57 -20.96 -5.22
C PRO A 630 -19.72 -20.21 -6.24
N ASN A 631 -20.16 -19.01 -6.63
CA ASN A 631 -19.51 -18.24 -7.68
C ASN A 631 -19.55 -16.72 -7.39
N ILE A 632 -18.46 -16.03 -7.75
CA ILE A 632 -18.28 -14.58 -7.62
C ILE A 632 -17.90 -14.00 -9.00
N ILE A 633 -18.32 -12.76 -9.27
CA ILE A 633 -17.90 -11.98 -10.46
C ILE A 633 -17.28 -10.68 -9.98
N THR A 634 -16.05 -10.42 -10.41
CA THR A 634 -15.25 -9.25 -10.07
C THR A 634 -14.67 -8.63 -11.33
N GLY A 635 -14.49 -7.31 -11.37
CA GLY A 635 -13.78 -6.62 -12.44
C GLY A 635 -12.39 -6.12 -12.01
N PHE A 636 -11.57 -5.68 -12.97
CA PHE A 636 -10.36 -4.90 -12.69
C PHE A 636 -10.12 -3.80 -13.73
N THR A 637 -9.84 -2.59 -13.25
CA THR A 637 -9.36 -1.44 -14.02
C THR A 637 -8.49 -0.58 -13.09
N THR A 638 -7.80 0.41 -13.62
CA THR A 638 -7.23 1.51 -12.81
C THR A 638 -8.27 2.58 -12.49
N PHE A 639 -7.89 3.52 -11.62
CA PHE A 639 -8.41 4.89 -11.61
C PHE A 639 -7.33 5.90 -11.21
N GLY A 640 -7.67 7.19 -11.34
CA GLY A 640 -6.72 8.30 -11.26
C GLY A 640 -6.30 8.77 -12.65
N SER A 641 -5.26 9.59 -12.70
CA SER A 641 -4.56 10.06 -13.90
C SER A 641 -3.27 10.72 -13.42
N PRO A 642 -2.18 9.97 -13.18
CA PRO A 642 -0.96 10.54 -12.62
C PRO A 642 -0.36 11.61 -13.55
N ASP A 643 0.16 12.67 -12.96
CA ASP A 643 0.86 13.73 -13.69
C ASP A 643 2.32 13.35 -13.99
N TYR A 644 2.95 14.13 -14.88
CA TYR A 644 4.34 13.91 -15.31
C TYR A 644 5.34 14.02 -14.14
N GLU A 645 5.09 14.89 -13.16
CA GLU A 645 5.94 14.99 -11.96
C GLU A 645 5.88 13.69 -11.15
N THR A 646 4.68 13.16 -10.90
CA THR A 646 4.46 11.88 -10.22
C THR A 646 5.11 10.72 -10.97
N MET A 647 4.93 10.64 -12.29
CA MET A 647 5.55 9.61 -13.14
C MET A 647 7.07 9.74 -13.26
N SER A 648 7.66 10.92 -13.00
CA SER A 648 9.12 11.12 -13.03
C SER A 648 9.85 10.47 -11.85
N LYS A 649 9.13 10.04 -10.81
CA LYS A 649 9.69 9.48 -9.58
C LYS A 649 10.23 8.06 -9.81
N ARG A 650 11.53 7.89 -9.60
CA ARG A 650 12.26 6.63 -9.83
C ARG A 650 12.02 5.61 -8.72
N GLY A 651 12.10 4.33 -9.07
CA GLY A 651 11.95 3.21 -8.11
C GLY A 651 10.51 2.78 -7.85
N PHE A 652 9.61 3.03 -8.81
CA PHE A 652 8.20 2.60 -8.77
C PHE A 652 7.75 2.12 -10.16
N THR A 653 6.92 1.09 -10.21
CA THR A 653 6.43 0.44 -11.44
C THR A 653 4.96 0.75 -11.77
N ARG A 654 4.16 1.24 -10.82
CA ARG A 654 2.74 1.64 -11.00
C ARG A 654 2.50 3.04 -10.44
N PHE A 655 1.84 3.92 -11.19
CA PHE A 655 1.47 5.27 -10.75
C PHE A 655 -0.05 5.53 -10.69
N GLU A 656 -0.89 4.63 -11.20
CA GLU A 656 -2.34 4.66 -11.06
C GLU A 656 -2.83 3.83 -9.85
N ALA A 657 -4.01 4.15 -9.32
CA ALA A 657 -4.67 3.37 -8.27
C ALA A 657 -5.47 2.19 -8.88
N LEU A 658 -5.65 1.10 -8.13
CA LEU A 658 -6.47 -0.03 -8.56
C LEU A 658 -7.96 0.17 -8.25
N MET A 659 -8.82 -0.30 -9.14
CA MET A 659 -10.28 -0.35 -9.01
C MET A 659 -10.72 -1.79 -9.29
N LEU A 660 -10.97 -2.56 -8.23
CA LEU A 660 -11.27 -4.00 -8.27
C LEU A 660 -12.72 -4.29 -7.81
N PRO A 661 -13.75 -3.86 -8.57
CA PRO A 661 -15.15 -3.96 -8.16
C PRO A 661 -15.68 -5.39 -8.11
N ILE A 662 -16.35 -5.76 -7.02
CA ILE A 662 -17.16 -6.98 -6.93
C ILE A 662 -18.53 -6.66 -7.53
N ILE A 663 -18.84 -7.29 -8.67
CA ILE A 663 -20.07 -7.11 -9.44
C ILE A 663 -21.17 -8.06 -8.92
N LYS A 664 -20.79 -9.29 -8.59
CA LYS A 664 -21.63 -10.31 -7.96
C LYS A 664 -20.84 -11.00 -6.86
N ASN A 665 -21.30 -10.96 -5.62
CA ASN A 665 -20.73 -11.64 -4.47
C ASN A 665 -21.07 -13.15 -4.45
N TRP A 666 -20.36 -13.90 -3.61
CA TRP A 666 -20.47 -15.37 -3.48
C TRP A 666 -21.86 -15.89 -3.14
N ASN A 667 -22.67 -15.08 -2.44
CA ASN A 667 -24.02 -15.40 -1.93
C ASN A 667 -25.16 -14.83 -2.80
N GLU A 668 -24.87 -13.92 -3.73
CA GLU A 668 -25.86 -13.35 -4.65
C GLU A 668 -26.16 -14.33 -5.81
N LYS A 669 -27.23 -14.09 -6.57
CA LYS A 669 -27.61 -14.91 -7.75
C LYS A 669 -27.54 -14.08 -9.04
N ALA A 670 -26.97 -14.64 -10.09
CA ALA A 670 -26.69 -13.94 -11.35
C ALA A 670 -27.95 -13.33 -12.01
N ASN A 671 -29.11 -13.97 -11.80
CA ASN A 671 -30.40 -13.55 -12.34
C ASN A 671 -31.10 -12.45 -11.51
N SER A 672 -30.51 -11.97 -10.40
CA SER A 672 -31.17 -10.94 -9.59
C SER A 672 -31.21 -9.58 -10.32
N PRO A 673 -32.22 -8.72 -10.02
CA PRO A 673 -32.29 -7.38 -10.59
C PRO A 673 -31.03 -6.55 -10.37
N GLU A 674 -30.39 -6.72 -9.21
CA GLU A 674 -29.23 -5.96 -8.75
C GLU A 674 -27.98 -6.37 -9.54
N ILE A 675 -27.73 -7.67 -9.72
CA ILE A 675 -26.60 -8.15 -10.54
C ILE A 675 -26.75 -7.71 -11.99
N ARG A 676 -27.96 -7.84 -12.56
CA ARG A 676 -28.26 -7.33 -13.90
C ARG A 676 -28.00 -5.82 -13.98
N ALA A 677 -28.45 -5.04 -13.00
CA ALA A 677 -28.25 -3.59 -12.98
C ALA A 677 -26.77 -3.20 -12.89
N ARG A 678 -25.99 -3.82 -12.00
CA ARG A 678 -24.54 -3.62 -11.89
C ARG A 678 -23.82 -3.97 -13.20
N MET A 679 -24.12 -5.13 -13.80
CA MET A 679 -23.54 -5.54 -15.09
C MET A 679 -23.88 -4.55 -16.21
N GLY A 680 -25.11 -4.05 -16.28
CA GLY A 680 -25.48 -3.02 -17.26
C GLY A 680 -24.77 -1.67 -17.04
N CYS A 681 -24.50 -1.29 -15.80
CA CYS A 681 -23.65 -0.13 -15.48
C CYS A 681 -22.20 -0.36 -15.94
N VAL A 682 -21.61 -1.52 -15.66
CA VAL A 682 -20.25 -1.90 -16.10
C VAL A 682 -20.12 -1.88 -17.62
N CYS A 683 -21.19 -2.15 -18.36
CA CYS A 683 -21.19 -2.14 -19.82
C CYS A 683 -21.17 -0.74 -20.46
N GLU A 684 -21.57 0.32 -19.73
CA GLU A 684 -21.86 1.63 -20.34
C GLU A 684 -21.41 2.83 -19.47
N THR A 685 -21.83 2.88 -18.21
CA THR A 685 -21.61 4.05 -17.34
C THR A 685 -20.26 4.00 -16.64
N PHE A 686 -19.88 2.83 -16.12
CA PHE A 686 -18.63 2.65 -15.37
C PHE A 686 -17.40 2.97 -16.24
N PRO A 687 -16.36 3.64 -15.72
CA PRO A 687 -15.16 3.91 -16.51
C PRO A 687 -14.39 2.63 -16.83
N LEU A 688 -14.00 2.50 -18.11
CA LEU A 688 -13.06 1.48 -18.55
C LEU A 688 -11.73 2.17 -18.86
N LEU A 689 -10.69 1.91 -18.07
CA LEU A 689 -9.43 2.69 -18.08
C LEU A 689 -8.21 1.79 -18.40
N ASN A 690 -7.16 1.80 -17.58
CA ASN A 690 -5.96 0.99 -17.83
C ASN A 690 -6.02 -0.35 -17.06
N ASN A 691 -5.13 -1.29 -17.37
CA ASN A 691 -5.07 -2.60 -16.73
C ASN A 691 -3.68 -2.93 -16.14
N VAL A 692 -3.68 -3.36 -14.87
CA VAL A 692 -2.50 -3.79 -14.11
C VAL A 692 -2.66 -5.26 -13.69
N ASP A 693 -2.95 -6.10 -14.69
CA ASP A 693 -3.39 -7.50 -14.58
C ASP A 693 -2.72 -8.29 -13.46
N GLY A 694 -1.38 -8.24 -13.38
CA GLY A 694 -0.62 -9.03 -12.41
C GLY A 694 -1.00 -8.69 -10.97
N GLU A 695 -1.08 -7.42 -10.62
CA GLU A 695 -1.46 -7.02 -9.27
C GLU A 695 -2.97 -7.20 -9.02
N SER A 696 -3.80 -6.87 -10.01
CA SER A 696 -5.25 -7.05 -9.94
C SER A 696 -5.64 -8.51 -9.70
N VAL A 697 -5.01 -9.46 -10.42
CA VAL A 697 -5.24 -10.90 -10.25
C VAL A 697 -4.67 -11.40 -8.93
N ALA A 698 -3.50 -10.91 -8.49
CA ALA A 698 -2.96 -11.25 -7.16
C ALA A 698 -3.90 -10.81 -6.02
N GLN A 699 -4.37 -9.56 -6.03
CA GLN A 699 -5.29 -9.05 -5.01
C GLN A 699 -6.66 -9.73 -5.09
N LEU A 700 -7.23 -9.93 -6.28
CA LEU A 700 -8.53 -10.59 -6.45
C LEU A 700 -8.50 -12.07 -6.03
N ALA A 701 -7.37 -12.76 -6.17
CA ALA A 701 -7.22 -14.14 -5.70
C ALA A 701 -7.33 -14.26 -4.16
N THR A 702 -7.12 -13.18 -3.40
CA THR A 702 -7.32 -13.19 -1.94
C THR A 702 -8.78 -13.40 -1.53
N LEU A 703 -9.75 -13.22 -2.43
CA LEU A 703 -11.18 -13.48 -2.19
C LEU A 703 -11.52 -14.97 -2.04
N PHE A 704 -10.55 -15.87 -2.26
CA PHE A 704 -10.60 -17.28 -1.86
C PHE A 704 -10.16 -17.55 -0.41
N ALA A 705 -9.67 -16.56 0.33
CA ALA A 705 -9.24 -16.75 1.72
C ALA A 705 -10.40 -17.25 2.61
N GLY A 706 -10.14 -18.27 3.43
CA GLY A 706 -11.15 -18.91 4.29
C GLY A 706 -12.15 -19.82 3.55
N ARG A 707 -12.06 -19.96 2.23
CA ARG A 707 -12.93 -20.86 1.45
C ARG A 707 -12.55 -22.33 1.62
N MET A 708 -13.54 -23.14 2.01
CA MET A 708 -13.38 -24.55 2.37
C MET A 708 -13.61 -25.53 1.21
N GLU A 709 -13.82 -25.05 -0.02
CA GLU A 709 -13.94 -25.89 -1.21
C GLU A 709 -12.60 -26.52 -1.61
N ASP A 710 -12.66 -27.81 -2.01
CA ASP A 710 -11.54 -28.64 -2.46
C ASP A 710 -10.96 -28.15 -3.82
N LYS A 711 -11.76 -27.43 -4.61
CA LYS A 711 -11.40 -26.87 -5.91
C LYS A 711 -11.75 -25.40 -6.00
N LYS A 712 -10.74 -24.55 -6.16
CA LYS A 712 -10.87 -23.10 -6.33
C LYS A 712 -10.47 -22.76 -7.76
N ILE A 713 -11.36 -22.13 -8.53
CA ILE A 713 -11.13 -21.92 -9.98
C ILE A 713 -11.24 -20.44 -10.30
N MET A 714 -10.21 -19.87 -10.94
CA MET A 714 -10.15 -18.45 -11.29
C MET A 714 -10.10 -18.28 -12.81
N LEU A 715 -11.15 -17.66 -13.37
CA LEU A 715 -11.34 -17.43 -14.80
C LEU A 715 -11.12 -15.95 -15.12
N VAL A 716 -10.03 -15.61 -15.81
CA VAL A 716 -9.72 -14.21 -16.18
C VAL A 716 -10.13 -13.94 -17.64
N MET A 717 -11.14 -13.10 -17.84
CA MET A 717 -11.65 -12.67 -19.15
C MET A 717 -10.95 -11.38 -19.58
N SER A 718 -10.08 -11.42 -20.60
CA SER A 718 -9.31 -10.25 -21.09
C SER A 718 -9.11 -10.33 -22.61
N ASP A 719 -8.82 -9.18 -23.24
CA ASP A 719 -8.55 -9.08 -24.67
C ASP A 719 -7.06 -8.93 -25.03
N GLY A 720 -6.14 -8.90 -24.06
CA GLY A 720 -4.79 -8.42 -24.37
C GLY A 720 -3.71 -8.70 -23.35
N ALA A 721 -3.19 -7.62 -22.79
CA ALA A 721 -1.98 -7.52 -22.01
C ALA A 721 -2.05 -6.25 -21.14
N PRO A 722 -1.34 -6.21 -20.00
CA PRO A 722 -1.37 -5.05 -19.12
C PRO A 722 -0.75 -3.81 -19.77
N CYS A 723 -1.45 -2.69 -19.66
CA CYS A 723 -1.08 -1.37 -20.16
C CYS A 723 -1.59 -0.34 -19.14
N ALA A 724 -0.67 0.35 -18.47
CA ALA A 724 -0.94 1.35 -17.42
C ALA A 724 0.23 2.34 -17.28
N ALA A 725 0.07 3.38 -16.48
CA ALA A 725 1.12 4.34 -16.18
C ALA A 725 2.23 3.72 -15.31
N GLY A 726 3.37 3.44 -15.93
CA GLY A 726 4.54 2.81 -15.33
C GLY A 726 5.18 1.78 -16.26
N ASP A 727 5.81 0.75 -15.71
CA ASP A 727 6.48 -0.31 -16.47
C ASP A 727 6.47 -1.67 -15.75
N GLY A 728 7.23 -2.65 -16.26
CA GLY A 728 7.38 -3.98 -15.67
C GLY A 728 6.16 -4.91 -15.75
N PHE A 729 4.96 -4.40 -16.03
CA PHE A 729 3.68 -5.15 -15.89
C PHE A 729 3.64 -6.50 -16.61
N HIS A 730 4.19 -6.61 -17.83
CA HIS A 730 4.25 -7.89 -18.56
C HIS A 730 5.04 -8.97 -17.80
N GLN A 731 6.14 -8.59 -17.15
CA GLN A 731 6.98 -9.51 -16.39
C GLN A 731 6.38 -9.79 -15.00
N HIS A 732 5.73 -8.80 -14.40
CA HIS A 732 4.97 -8.99 -13.16
C HIS A 732 3.82 -9.99 -13.36
N LEU A 733 2.99 -9.82 -14.40
CA LEU A 733 1.90 -10.76 -14.72
C LEU A 733 2.42 -12.19 -14.94
N ARG A 734 3.51 -12.36 -15.72
CA ARG A 734 4.17 -13.67 -15.91
C ARG A 734 4.66 -14.33 -14.62
N THR A 735 4.94 -13.53 -13.60
CA THR A 735 5.40 -14.00 -12.29
C THR A 735 4.19 -14.40 -11.46
N VAL A 736 3.19 -13.53 -11.34
CA VAL A 736 1.95 -13.79 -10.58
C VAL A 736 1.18 -15.01 -11.11
N THR A 737 0.93 -15.12 -12.42
CA THR A 737 0.15 -16.28 -12.94
C THR A 737 0.84 -17.60 -12.59
N LYS A 738 2.16 -17.65 -12.75
CA LYS A 738 3.01 -18.80 -12.42
C LYS A 738 3.09 -19.07 -10.91
N GLU A 739 3.01 -18.05 -10.07
CA GLU A 739 2.98 -18.21 -8.62
C GLU A 739 1.63 -18.73 -8.13
N ILE A 740 0.52 -18.20 -8.66
CA ILE A 740 -0.83 -18.77 -8.41
C ILE A 740 -0.85 -20.23 -8.85
N GLU A 741 -0.47 -20.53 -10.11
CA GLU A 741 -0.44 -21.89 -10.69
C GLU A 741 0.49 -22.89 -9.97
N THR A 742 1.47 -22.45 -9.17
CA THR A 742 2.47 -23.36 -8.56
C THR A 742 2.61 -23.27 -7.04
N LEU A 743 1.99 -22.28 -6.38
CA LEU A 743 2.04 -22.08 -4.93
C LEU A 743 0.65 -22.12 -4.28
N SER A 744 -0.42 -21.77 -5.00
CA SER A 744 -1.80 -21.79 -4.46
C SER A 744 -2.52 -23.11 -4.74
N ASP A 745 -3.72 -23.26 -4.17
CA ASP A 745 -4.71 -24.30 -4.51
C ASP A 745 -5.77 -23.79 -5.53
N ILE A 746 -5.47 -22.70 -6.24
CA ILE A 746 -6.32 -22.08 -7.25
C ILE A 746 -5.91 -22.56 -8.65
N ASP A 747 -6.82 -23.25 -9.34
CA ASP A 747 -6.69 -23.56 -10.76
C ASP A 747 -7.00 -22.30 -11.59
N LEU A 748 -5.95 -21.67 -12.12
CA LEU A 748 -6.04 -20.46 -12.93
C LEU A 748 -6.25 -20.77 -14.43
N MET A 749 -7.10 -20.00 -15.09
CA MET A 749 -7.36 -20.07 -16.54
C MET A 749 -7.73 -18.69 -17.09
N ALA A 750 -7.33 -18.40 -18.33
CA ALA A 750 -7.80 -17.22 -19.06
C ALA A 750 -8.87 -17.54 -20.12
N ILE A 751 -9.71 -16.56 -20.42
CA ILE A 751 -10.68 -16.56 -21.51
C ILE A 751 -10.38 -15.32 -22.37
N GLY A 752 -9.79 -15.57 -23.54
CA GLY A 752 -9.48 -14.55 -24.52
C GLY A 752 -10.73 -14.08 -25.26
N VAL A 753 -11.05 -12.79 -25.12
CA VAL A 753 -12.27 -12.19 -25.68
C VAL A 753 -11.98 -11.64 -27.07
N LEU A 754 -12.44 -12.34 -28.12
CA LEU A 754 -12.17 -12.06 -29.55
C LEU A 754 -10.67 -12.08 -29.94
N THR A 755 -9.82 -12.79 -29.16
CA THR A 755 -8.34 -12.79 -29.29
C THR A 755 -7.71 -13.92 -28.49
N ASP A 756 -6.57 -14.47 -28.93
CA ASP A 756 -5.82 -15.49 -28.17
C ASP A 756 -4.72 -14.89 -27.27
N ALA A 757 -4.58 -13.55 -27.22
CA ALA A 757 -3.48 -12.85 -26.55
C ALA A 757 -3.17 -13.30 -25.09
N PRO A 758 -4.16 -13.62 -24.22
CA PRO A 758 -3.88 -14.13 -22.87
C PRO A 758 -3.04 -15.42 -22.82
N ARG A 759 -3.00 -16.22 -23.89
CA ARG A 759 -2.07 -17.37 -24.06
C ARG A 759 -0.61 -17.02 -23.75
N ARG A 760 -0.23 -15.74 -23.90
CA ARG A 760 1.12 -15.25 -23.62
C ARG A 760 1.47 -15.27 -22.13
N TYR A 761 0.49 -15.33 -21.23
CA TYR A 761 0.66 -15.16 -19.78
C TYR A 761 0.08 -16.29 -18.93
N TYR A 762 -0.98 -16.95 -19.39
CA TYR A 762 -1.70 -17.99 -18.67
C TYR A 762 -1.46 -19.36 -19.33
N LYS A 763 -1.19 -20.40 -18.53
CA LYS A 763 -0.94 -21.76 -19.05
C LYS A 763 -2.20 -22.39 -19.65
N ASN A 764 -3.33 -22.26 -18.96
CA ASN A 764 -4.63 -22.74 -19.42
C ASN A 764 -5.39 -21.55 -20.02
N TYR A 765 -5.87 -21.68 -21.25
CA TYR A 765 -6.61 -20.60 -21.91
C TYR A 765 -7.67 -21.15 -22.89
N ALA A 766 -8.75 -20.40 -23.08
CA ALA A 766 -9.72 -20.59 -24.16
C ALA A 766 -9.91 -19.29 -24.96
N LEU A 767 -10.37 -19.40 -26.20
CA LEU A 767 -10.82 -18.28 -27.05
C LEU A 767 -12.35 -18.29 -27.10
N VAL A 768 -12.97 -17.10 -27.05
CA VAL A 768 -14.41 -16.90 -27.16
C VAL A 768 -14.71 -15.75 -28.13
N ASN A 769 -15.44 -16.04 -29.20
CA ASN A 769 -15.89 -15.06 -30.20
C ASN A 769 -17.40 -14.77 -30.11
N SER A 770 -18.17 -15.69 -29.52
CA SER A 770 -19.59 -15.55 -29.19
C SER A 770 -19.99 -16.41 -27.98
N VAL A 771 -21.17 -16.16 -27.40
CA VAL A 771 -21.66 -16.86 -26.19
C VAL A 771 -21.94 -18.34 -26.45
N GLU A 772 -22.28 -18.71 -27.68
CA GLU A 772 -22.49 -20.11 -28.10
C GLU A 772 -21.21 -20.95 -28.00
N GLU A 773 -20.04 -20.34 -28.25
CA GLU A 773 -18.73 -21.01 -28.20
C GLU A 773 -18.28 -21.35 -26.77
N LEU A 774 -18.87 -20.70 -25.76
CA LEU A 774 -18.58 -20.99 -24.34
C LEU A 774 -18.86 -22.45 -23.99
N GLY A 775 -19.93 -23.03 -24.55
CA GLY A 775 -20.32 -24.41 -24.30
C GLY A 775 -19.17 -25.38 -24.62
N PRO A 776 -18.82 -25.61 -25.89
CA PRO A 776 -17.76 -26.55 -26.25
C PRO A 776 -16.39 -26.20 -25.65
N SER A 777 -15.98 -24.92 -25.72
CA SER A 777 -14.61 -24.53 -25.36
C SER A 777 -14.39 -24.46 -23.85
N VAL A 778 -15.27 -23.74 -23.13
CA VAL A 778 -15.09 -23.50 -21.68
C VAL A 778 -15.54 -24.71 -20.85
N VAL A 779 -16.54 -25.49 -21.27
CA VAL A 779 -16.86 -26.77 -20.59
C VAL A 779 -15.71 -27.76 -20.71
N THR A 780 -15.06 -27.87 -21.87
CA THR A 780 -13.98 -28.85 -22.07
C THR A 780 -12.76 -28.55 -21.20
N GLU A 781 -12.51 -27.28 -20.90
CA GLU A 781 -11.43 -26.84 -20.02
C GLU A 781 -11.84 -26.88 -18.54
N LEU A 782 -13.00 -26.30 -18.18
CA LEU A 782 -13.56 -26.36 -16.82
C LEU A 782 -13.76 -27.79 -16.34
N SER A 783 -14.30 -28.67 -17.19
CA SER A 783 -14.48 -30.09 -16.82
C SER A 783 -13.13 -30.76 -16.59
N ARG A 784 -12.06 -30.40 -17.32
CA ARG A 784 -10.71 -30.93 -17.06
C ARG A 784 -10.13 -30.40 -15.75
N ILE A 785 -10.39 -29.14 -15.43
CA ILE A 785 -9.93 -28.50 -14.18
C ILE A 785 -10.67 -29.09 -12.96
N ILE A 786 -12.00 -29.14 -13.02
CA ILE A 786 -12.90 -29.69 -11.99
C ILE A 786 -12.63 -31.20 -11.81
N LEU A 787 -12.46 -31.95 -12.90
CA LEU A 787 -12.33 -33.42 -12.87
C LEU A 787 -10.90 -33.95 -12.92
N GLY A 788 -9.86 -33.10 -12.88
CA GLY A 788 -8.43 -33.46 -12.82
C GLY A 788 -8.04 -34.85 -13.30
#